data_AF-A0A196SJ22-F1
#
_entry.id   AF-A0A196SJ22-F1
#
_cell.length_a   1.000
_cell.length_b   1.000
_cell.length_c   1.000
_cell.angle_alpha   90.00
_cell.angle_beta   90.00
_cell.angle_gamma   90.00
#
_symmetry.space_group_name_H-M   'P 1'
#
loop_
_entity.id
_entity.type
_entity.pdbx_description
1 polymer ?
#
loop_
_entity_poly.entity_id
_entity_poly.type
_entity_poly.pdbx_seq_one_letter_code
_entity_poly.pdbx_strand_id
1 'polypeptide(L)'
;MNPASQREVSEDVLRREMESKMTEEERMLAARMAKIAEMAERKSEKKEVNPVLMEIAGKDGKALNSAAAKKNDAPRKLTYIPRAQREKMRQEEEKKKKAEAETKRLQTMRRPYEFSREEEAERKRRREEEAAQKKNKSQSKDTSEDEYTRAIREGIRRQFIGEDTSAKETETAEKTKKKREPTFLMEWKNEDDTSETLNPVYMYRNKVHLGFGKGYVAGVDMCKQRKDSQYMESLLAIRQEAVKNAAVPSSAEENRLNEQLLQSIREKALEKEERAEKKESSGRGSEWYEKELSAMTQRDWRIMREDFEIKVQGARAVNPLRFWREAPIHPAILRAVEELGYKEPTPIQRQAIPIELKGMDMIGIAKTGSGKTCAFVVPMLQYILTAPVENRIRTREEGPLAIVMAPTRELARQIHAETVSLGRYCYDERLTKERSGAMTAVCVVGGESATQQASLTTNGCDVLIATPGRLLDLLRNHLVVLNQTNYIVLDEADRMIDEGFEQDVSTVMGAMGSLMKSEEEEEVEKEAEETESLTSKYRTTIMFSATMAPKVEALAKRYMRCAVQVTIGTSTAANEVEIKQIINMIRENQKPAMLQKVIRNNELPAIVFCNKKETVDAVARALHDQRVRCVALRSGLSQEQREKALEDFRSGVYDVLVATNVAARGLDIKGVKLVVNYDMPSSIEYYIHRIGRTGRAGASGLAISLVTEADSALFPELVEFLRKTKQSIPPELERHRAVREAGQLSSFAGDDSADPTEFKMI
;
A
#
# COMPACT_ATOMS: atom_id res chain seq x y z
N MET A 1 -10.87 57.32 14.16
CA MET A 1 -10.29 56.27 13.29
C MET A 1 -10.95 54.95 13.66
N ASN A 2 -11.55 54.28 12.67
CA ASN A 2 -12.51 53.19 12.91
C ASN A 2 -11.77 51.85 13.18
N PRO A 3 -11.98 51.17 14.32
CA PRO A 3 -11.26 49.95 14.70
C PRO A 3 -11.48 48.73 13.77
N ALA A 4 -12.44 48.82 12.84
CA ALA A 4 -12.61 47.82 11.77
C ALA A 4 -11.44 47.82 10.77
N SER A 5 -10.89 49.00 10.44
CA SER A 5 -9.82 49.14 9.44
C SER A 5 -8.46 48.61 9.90
N GLN A 6 -8.22 48.53 11.22
CA GLN A 6 -6.97 47.97 11.76
C GLN A 6 -7.00 46.44 11.89
N ARG A 7 -8.19 45.82 11.93
CA ARG A 7 -8.32 44.35 11.96
C ARG A 7 -8.14 43.73 10.58
N GLU A 8 -8.71 44.34 9.53
CA GLU A 8 -8.56 43.85 8.15
C GLU A 8 -7.10 43.87 7.68
N VAL A 9 -6.35 44.93 8.01
CA VAL A 9 -4.93 45.04 7.63
C VAL A 9 -4.06 44.00 8.37
N SER A 10 -4.45 43.59 9.58
CA SER A 10 -3.70 42.61 10.36
C SER A 10 -3.95 41.16 9.90
N GLU A 11 -5.15 40.85 9.41
CA GLU A 11 -5.47 39.52 8.85
C GLU A 11 -4.84 39.32 7.46
N ASP A 12 -4.78 40.36 6.63
CA ASP A 12 -4.16 40.28 5.30
C ASP A 12 -2.64 40.07 5.34
N VAL A 13 -1.97 40.62 6.36
CA VAL A 13 -0.53 40.42 6.58
C VAL A 13 -0.24 38.99 7.05
N LEU A 14 -1.06 38.46 7.98
CA LEU A 14 -0.94 37.08 8.48
C LEU A 14 -1.24 36.04 7.40
N ARG A 15 -2.20 36.30 6.51
CA ARG A 15 -2.49 35.44 5.35
C ARG A 15 -1.31 35.37 4.38
N ARG A 16 -0.68 36.51 4.06
CA ARG A 16 0.47 36.56 3.15
C ARG A 16 1.71 35.86 3.73
N GLU A 17 1.93 35.94 5.04
CA GLU A 17 3.00 35.18 5.70
C GLU A 17 2.73 33.67 5.71
N MET A 18 1.49 33.22 5.95
CA MET A 18 1.12 31.80 5.87
C MET A 18 1.27 31.24 4.45
N GLU A 19 0.83 31.99 3.43
CA GLU A 19 0.94 31.57 2.03
C GLU A 19 2.40 31.43 1.58
N SER A 20 3.32 32.24 2.13
CA SER A 20 4.76 32.17 1.81
C SER A 20 5.46 30.90 2.33
N LYS A 21 4.89 30.23 3.35
CA LYS A 21 5.48 29.04 4.01
C LYS A 21 4.87 27.71 3.58
N MET A 22 3.78 27.71 2.80
CA MET A 22 3.11 26.49 2.34
C MET A 22 3.82 25.82 1.16
N THR A 23 3.88 24.49 1.19
CA THR A 23 4.38 23.65 0.09
C THR A 23 3.42 23.65 -1.11
N GLU A 24 3.89 23.26 -2.29
CA GLU A 24 3.12 23.33 -3.55
C GLU A 24 1.88 22.42 -3.54
N GLU A 25 1.94 21.28 -2.85
CA GLU A 25 0.80 20.37 -2.63
C GLU A 25 -0.26 20.98 -1.69
N GLU A 26 0.17 21.65 -0.62
CA GLU A 26 -0.74 22.34 0.31
C GLU A 26 -1.45 23.52 -0.36
N ARG A 27 -0.77 24.24 -1.26
CA ARG A 27 -1.39 25.30 -2.08
C ARG A 27 -2.43 24.74 -3.03
N MET A 28 -2.17 23.58 -3.65
CA MET A 28 -3.14 22.91 -4.51
C MET A 28 -4.36 22.40 -3.72
N LEU A 29 -4.15 21.86 -2.52
CA LEU A 29 -5.22 21.39 -1.65
C LEU A 29 -6.08 22.56 -1.16
N ALA A 30 -5.47 23.66 -0.72
CA ALA A 30 -6.16 24.87 -0.30
C ALA A 30 -6.96 25.51 -1.46
N ALA A 31 -6.39 25.56 -2.66
CA ALA A 31 -7.10 26.03 -3.86
C ALA A 31 -8.30 25.12 -4.22
N ARG A 32 -8.15 23.80 -4.04
CA ARG A 32 -9.24 22.83 -4.28
C ARG A 32 -10.34 22.96 -3.22
N MET A 33 -9.98 23.18 -1.95
CA MET A 33 -10.94 23.42 -0.87
C MET A 33 -11.66 24.77 -1.03
N ALA A 34 -10.95 25.84 -1.43
CA ALA A 34 -11.56 27.13 -1.75
C ALA A 34 -12.55 27.03 -2.91
N LYS A 35 -12.22 26.26 -3.95
CA LYS A 35 -13.11 26.01 -5.10
C LYS A 35 -14.34 25.18 -4.72
N ILE A 36 -14.20 24.26 -3.77
CA ILE A 36 -15.31 23.48 -3.20
C ILE A 36 -16.20 24.38 -2.32
N ALA A 37 -15.60 25.28 -1.53
CA ALA A 37 -16.32 26.28 -0.74
C ALA A 37 -17.08 27.27 -1.63
N GLU A 38 -16.47 27.79 -2.70
CA GLU A 38 -17.14 28.66 -3.68
C GLU A 38 -18.29 27.94 -4.40
N MET A 39 -18.13 26.64 -4.71
CA MET A 39 -19.22 25.82 -5.26
C MET A 39 -20.33 25.52 -4.23
N ALA A 40 -20.00 25.49 -2.94
CA ALA A 40 -20.97 25.33 -1.86
C ALA A 40 -21.73 26.63 -1.59
N GLU A 41 -21.06 27.78 -1.60
CA GLU A 41 -21.68 29.12 -1.52
C GLU A 41 -22.62 29.36 -2.70
N ARG A 42 -22.19 29.09 -3.95
CA ARG A 42 -23.06 29.18 -5.15
C ARG A 42 -24.25 28.21 -5.14
N LYS A 43 -24.18 27.13 -4.36
CA LYS A 43 -25.30 26.21 -4.13
C LYS A 43 -26.22 26.69 -3.01
N SER A 44 -25.70 27.42 -2.03
CA SER A 44 -26.49 28.04 -0.95
C SER A 44 -27.23 29.30 -1.42
N GLU A 45 -26.63 30.13 -2.28
CA GLU A 45 -27.25 31.32 -2.89
C GLU A 45 -28.43 30.96 -3.82
N LYS A 46 -28.52 29.72 -4.30
CA LYS A 46 -29.64 29.24 -5.13
C LYS A 46 -30.82 28.69 -4.32
N LYS A 47 -30.75 28.65 -2.98
CA LYS A 47 -31.77 27.99 -2.15
C LYS A 47 -32.50 28.86 -1.13
N GLU A 48 -32.25 30.17 -1.03
CA GLU A 48 -33.08 31.07 -0.20
C GLU A 48 -33.56 32.32 -0.96
N VAL A 49 -34.85 32.25 -1.33
CA VAL A 49 -35.91 33.27 -1.43
C VAL A 49 -35.62 34.61 -2.13
N ASN A 50 -36.29 34.78 -3.29
CA ASN A 50 -36.62 36.08 -3.91
C ASN A 50 -37.70 36.82 -3.09
N PRO A 51 -37.43 37.97 -2.46
CA PRO A 51 -38.39 38.73 -1.67
C PRO A 51 -39.00 39.85 -2.53
N VAL A 52 -39.97 39.53 -3.39
CA VAL A 52 -40.75 40.55 -4.14
C VAL A 52 -42.23 40.15 -4.28
N LEU A 53 -42.86 39.70 -3.19
CA LEU A 53 -44.30 39.41 -3.22
C LEU A 53 -45.01 39.74 -1.90
N MET A 54 -44.57 40.81 -1.24
CA MET A 54 -45.31 41.41 -0.13
C MET A 54 -45.10 42.93 -0.03
N GLU A 55 -45.22 43.63 -1.15
CA GLU A 55 -45.51 45.08 -1.18
C GLU A 55 -46.07 45.43 -2.55
N ILE A 56 -46.95 46.42 -2.63
CA ILE A 56 -47.87 46.73 -3.74
C ILE A 56 -49.18 45.90 -3.70
N ALA A 57 -49.82 45.90 -2.52
CA ALA A 57 -51.28 46.00 -2.46
C ALA A 57 -51.60 47.43 -2.04
N GLY A 58 -51.87 48.30 -3.03
CA GLY A 58 -52.27 49.68 -2.76
C GLY A 58 -51.98 50.62 -3.91
N LYS A 59 -52.85 50.61 -4.93
CA LYS A 59 -53.35 51.76 -5.72
C LYS A 59 -53.82 51.30 -7.11
N ASP A 60 -55.14 51.27 -7.24
CA ASP A 60 -55.95 51.78 -8.36
C ASP A 60 -55.59 51.45 -9.81
N GLY A 61 -56.56 50.83 -10.49
CA GLY A 61 -57.14 51.48 -11.68
C GLY A 61 -57.10 50.72 -13.00
N LYS A 62 -58.17 49.96 -13.27
CA LYS A 62 -58.76 49.68 -14.60
C LYS A 62 -57.87 48.98 -15.65
N ALA A 63 -58.02 47.66 -15.77
CA ALA A 63 -58.27 46.97 -17.05
C ALA A 63 -58.40 45.46 -16.82
N LEU A 64 -59.61 44.96 -16.55
CA LEU A 64 -59.97 43.55 -16.68
C LEU A 64 -61.50 43.45 -16.70
N ASN A 65 -62.09 43.51 -17.90
CA ASN A 65 -63.50 43.20 -18.15
C ASN A 65 -63.61 42.47 -19.49
N SER A 66 -63.35 41.16 -19.50
CA SER A 66 -63.90 40.21 -20.48
C SER A 66 -63.47 38.76 -20.17
N ALA A 67 -63.80 38.25 -18.98
CA ALA A 67 -63.64 36.81 -18.71
C ALA A 67 -64.50 36.30 -17.52
N ALA A 68 -65.61 36.98 -17.21
CA ALA A 68 -66.54 36.57 -16.16
C ALA A 68 -67.83 36.02 -16.76
N ALA A 69 -67.78 34.79 -17.27
CA ALA A 69 -68.96 33.93 -17.39
C ALA A 69 -68.51 32.47 -17.42
N LYS A 70 -68.98 31.71 -16.41
CA LYS A 70 -68.91 30.25 -16.26
C LYS A 70 -67.62 29.66 -15.65
N LYS A 71 -67.51 29.79 -14.31
CA LYS A 71 -66.91 28.74 -13.46
C LYS A 71 -67.82 28.50 -12.26
N ASN A 72 -68.71 27.54 -12.42
CA ASN A 72 -69.30 26.74 -11.35
C ASN A 72 -69.25 25.30 -11.87
N ASP A 73 -68.24 24.53 -11.48
CA ASP A 73 -68.29 23.07 -11.61
C ASP A 73 -67.90 22.50 -10.24
N ALA A 74 -68.93 22.19 -9.46
CA ALA A 74 -68.87 21.30 -8.30
C ALA A 74 -68.43 19.89 -8.76
N PRO A 75 -67.95 18.99 -7.88
CA PRO A 75 -67.51 17.66 -8.29
C PRO A 75 -68.65 16.92 -9.03
N ARG A 76 -68.41 16.55 -10.29
CA ARG A 76 -69.38 15.82 -11.11
C ARG A 76 -69.67 14.47 -10.47
N LYS A 77 -70.90 14.30 -9.95
CA LYS A 77 -71.45 12.99 -9.59
C LYS A 77 -71.39 12.09 -10.83
N LEU A 78 -70.77 10.91 -10.71
CA LEU A 78 -70.85 9.88 -11.74
C LEU A 78 -72.31 9.42 -11.84
N THR A 79 -73.01 9.84 -12.89
CA THR A 79 -74.31 9.27 -13.26
C THR A 79 -74.11 7.93 -13.96
N TYR A 80 -74.76 6.90 -13.42
CA TYR A 80 -74.82 5.56 -14.03
C TYR A 80 -75.55 5.62 -15.37
N ILE A 81 -74.85 5.24 -16.45
CA ILE A 81 -75.42 5.15 -17.80
C ILE A 81 -75.82 3.68 -18.05
N PRO A 82 -77.10 3.38 -18.34
CA PRO A 82 -77.56 2.02 -18.60
C PRO A 82 -76.79 1.34 -19.75
N ARG A 83 -76.52 0.05 -19.62
CA ARG A 83 -75.69 -0.75 -20.55
C ARG A 83 -76.13 -0.61 -22.03
N ALA A 84 -77.43 -0.54 -22.28
CA ALA A 84 -78.00 -0.35 -23.62
C ALA A 84 -77.61 0.99 -24.28
N GLN A 85 -77.44 2.06 -23.50
CA GLN A 85 -77.00 3.37 -24.01
C GLN A 85 -75.49 3.38 -24.29
N ARG A 86 -74.70 2.64 -23.50
CA ARG A 86 -73.26 2.45 -23.73
C ARG A 86 -72.97 1.65 -24.99
N GLU A 87 -73.76 0.61 -25.26
CA GLU A 87 -73.64 -0.17 -26.49
C GLU A 87 -74.03 0.63 -27.74
N LYS A 88 -75.07 1.48 -27.66
CA LYS A 88 -75.43 2.39 -28.77
C LYS A 88 -74.33 3.39 -29.08
N MET A 89 -73.73 4.03 -28.08
CA MET A 89 -72.62 4.96 -28.31
C MET A 89 -71.38 4.26 -28.88
N ARG A 90 -71.10 3.02 -28.44
CA ARG A 90 -70.00 2.23 -28.98
C ARG A 90 -70.23 1.81 -30.44
N GLN A 91 -71.47 1.46 -30.80
CA GLN A 91 -71.85 1.17 -32.19
C GLN A 91 -71.80 2.40 -33.09
N GLU A 92 -72.14 3.59 -32.58
CA GLU A 92 -72.00 4.85 -33.32
C GLU A 92 -70.53 5.22 -33.53
N GLU A 93 -69.66 5.06 -32.53
CA GLU A 93 -68.22 5.27 -32.69
C GLU A 93 -67.59 4.28 -33.68
N GLU A 94 -68.00 3.01 -33.66
CA GLU A 94 -67.51 2.01 -34.62
C GLU A 94 -67.98 2.31 -36.04
N LYS A 95 -69.23 2.77 -36.22
CA LYS A 95 -69.72 3.26 -37.52
C LYS A 95 -68.92 4.47 -38.01
N LYS A 96 -68.59 5.40 -37.11
CA LYS A 96 -67.77 6.58 -37.44
C LYS A 96 -66.36 6.20 -37.88
N LYS A 97 -65.72 5.28 -37.15
CA LYS A 97 -64.38 4.76 -37.51
C LYS A 97 -64.38 3.97 -38.82
N LYS A 98 -65.43 3.19 -39.10
CA LYS A 98 -65.57 2.49 -40.39
C LYS A 98 -65.76 3.46 -41.55
N ALA A 99 -66.58 4.49 -41.40
CA ALA A 99 -66.77 5.54 -42.41
C ALA A 99 -65.46 6.32 -42.69
N GLU A 100 -64.67 6.59 -41.65
CA GLU A 100 -63.36 7.26 -41.77
C GLU A 100 -62.30 6.37 -42.45
N ALA A 101 -62.33 5.06 -42.19
CA ALA A 101 -61.46 4.08 -42.83
C ALA A 101 -61.82 3.88 -44.32
N GLU A 102 -63.10 3.91 -44.66
CA GLU A 102 -63.60 3.78 -46.03
C GLU A 102 -63.28 5.01 -46.89
N THR A 103 -63.44 6.21 -46.32
CA THR A 103 -63.01 7.47 -46.97
C THR A 103 -61.49 7.51 -47.21
N LYS A 104 -60.69 7.02 -46.24
CA LYS A 104 -59.23 6.86 -46.45
C LYS A 104 -58.91 5.84 -47.54
N ARG A 105 -59.62 4.72 -47.62
CA ARG A 105 -59.40 3.70 -48.67
C ARG A 105 -59.73 4.20 -50.08
N LEU A 106 -60.80 4.98 -50.22
CA LEU A 106 -61.20 5.63 -51.47
C LEU A 106 -60.21 6.73 -51.91
N GLN A 107 -59.58 7.44 -50.97
CA GLN A 107 -58.51 8.40 -51.27
C GLN A 107 -57.22 7.73 -51.78
N THR A 108 -56.91 6.51 -51.34
CA THR A 108 -55.71 5.78 -51.77
C THR A 108 -55.83 5.18 -53.18
N MET A 109 -57.05 4.87 -53.65
CA MET A 109 -57.31 4.24 -54.97
C MET A 109 -57.34 5.23 -56.14
N ARG A 110 -57.24 6.55 -55.91
CA ARG A 110 -57.31 7.58 -56.94
C ARG A 110 -56.04 8.45 -56.97
N ARG A 111 -54.90 7.89 -57.38
CA ARG A 111 -53.78 8.69 -57.93
C ARG A 111 -52.97 7.91 -58.96
N PRO A 112 -52.89 8.38 -60.22
CA PRO A 112 -51.83 8.00 -61.15
C PRO A 112 -50.51 8.70 -60.80
N TYR A 113 -49.46 8.18 -61.41
CA TYR A 113 -48.02 8.23 -61.14
C TYR A 113 -47.35 9.61 -61.36
N GLU A 114 -46.12 9.70 -60.83
CA GLU A 114 -45.06 10.74 -60.95
C GLU A 114 -45.06 11.91 -59.94
N PHE A 115 -44.11 11.86 -59.02
CA PHE A 115 -43.70 12.96 -58.13
C PHE A 115 -42.17 13.09 -58.17
N SER A 116 -41.66 14.32 -58.21
CA SER A 116 -40.22 14.59 -58.36
C SER A 116 -39.45 14.43 -57.04
N ARG A 117 -38.15 14.13 -57.13
CA ARG A 117 -37.23 13.92 -55.99
C ARG A 117 -37.13 15.13 -55.03
N GLU A 118 -37.51 16.33 -55.45
CA GLU A 118 -37.42 17.54 -54.62
C GLU A 118 -38.54 17.60 -53.56
N GLU A 119 -39.76 17.17 -53.90
CA GLU A 119 -40.89 17.18 -52.94
C GLU A 119 -40.77 16.10 -51.85
N GLU A 120 -39.99 15.05 -52.11
CA GLU A 120 -39.71 13.99 -51.14
C GLU A 120 -38.69 14.46 -50.08
N ALA A 121 -37.69 15.24 -50.50
CA ALA A 121 -36.71 15.85 -49.61
C ALA A 121 -37.34 16.91 -48.69
N GLU A 122 -38.26 17.72 -49.22
CA GLU A 122 -38.96 18.74 -48.44
C GLU A 122 -39.93 18.13 -47.42
N ARG A 123 -40.62 17.04 -47.78
CA ARG A 123 -41.44 16.26 -46.83
C ARG A 123 -40.62 15.59 -45.74
N LYS A 124 -39.41 15.13 -46.06
CA LYS A 124 -38.51 14.53 -45.08
C LYS A 124 -38.01 15.58 -44.07
N ARG A 125 -37.59 16.75 -44.54
CA ARG A 125 -37.21 17.89 -43.67
C ARG A 125 -38.36 18.32 -42.77
N ARG A 126 -39.57 18.44 -43.32
CA ARG A 126 -40.75 18.84 -42.56
C ARG A 126 -41.16 17.81 -41.50
N ARG A 127 -40.97 16.51 -41.76
CA ARG A 127 -41.14 15.44 -40.77
C ARG A 127 -40.05 15.46 -39.69
N GLU A 128 -38.81 15.76 -40.06
CA GLU A 128 -37.69 15.89 -39.12
C GLU A 128 -37.85 17.13 -38.22
N GLU A 129 -38.33 18.26 -38.76
CA GLU A 129 -38.67 19.48 -38.01
C GLU A 129 -39.87 19.28 -37.09
N GLU A 130 -40.94 18.60 -37.54
CA GLU A 130 -42.08 18.26 -36.69
C GLU A 130 -41.70 17.26 -35.58
N ALA A 131 -40.77 16.34 -35.85
CA ALA A 131 -40.23 15.42 -34.85
C ALA A 131 -39.35 16.16 -33.83
N ALA A 132 -38.52 17.12 -34.27
CA ALA A 132 -37.71 17.97 -33.40
C ALA A 132 -38.57 18.91 -32.53
N GLN A 133 -39.63 19.50 -33.09
CA GLN A 133 -40.59 20.30 -32.33
C GLN A 133 -41.40 19.47 -31.34
N LYS A 134 -41.76 18.23 -31.66
CA LYS A 134 -42.39 17.30 -30.70
C LYS A 134 -41.43 16.94 -29.56
N LYS A 135 -40.13 16.71 -29.86
CA LYS A 135 -39.10 16.44 -28.85
C LYS A 135 -38.89 17.62 -27.89
N ASN A 136 -38.82 18.85 -28.42
CA ASN A 136 -38.67 20.06 -27.60
C ASN A 136 -39.94 20.38 -26.78
N LYS A 137 -41.14 20.11 -27.33
CA LYS A 137 -42.42 20.33 -26.64
C LYS A 137 -42.71 19.27 -25.57
N SER A 138 -42.12 18.07 -25.69
CA SER A 138 -42.09 17.06 -24.61
C SER A 138 -41.02 17.34 -23.55
N GLN A 139 -39.95 18.07 -23.87
CA GLN A 139 -38.91 18.44 -22.91
C GLN A 139 -39.27 19.69 -22.07
N SER A 140 -40.12 20.59 -22.55
CA SER A 140 -40.42 21.86 -21.87
C SER A 140 -41.70 21.85 -21.01
N LYS A 141 -42.39 20.72 -20.84
CA LYS A 141 -43.68 20.64 -20.12
C LYS A 141 -43.72 19.63 -18.96
N ASP A 142 -42.59 19.01 -18.65
CA ASP A 142 -42.46 17.97 -17.61
C ASP A 142 -41.34 18.26 -16.59
N THR A 143 -40.91 19.52 -16.49
CA THR A 143 -39.91 19.98 -15.51
C THR A 143 -40.59 20.59 -14.28
N SER A 144 -41.37 19.80 -13.54
CA SER A 144 -41.57 19.94 -12.08
C SER A 144 -42.46 18.84 -11.47
N GLU A 145 -42.58 17.65 -12.07
CA GLU A 145 -43.00 16.48 -11.27
C GLU A 145 -41.72 15.81 -10.77
N ASP A 146 -41.42 16.00 -9.48
CA ASP A 146 -40.27 15.42 -8.83
C ASP A 146 -40.18 13.92 -9.18
N GLU A 147 -39.00 13.45 -9.52
CA GLU A 147 -38.70 12.04 -9.82
C GLU A 147 -39.26 11.10 -8.72
N TYR A 148 -39.27 11.63 -7.49
CA TYR A 148 -39.97 11.14 -6.31
C TYR A 148 -41.48 10.88 -6.53
N THR A 149 -42.23 11.89 -6.99
CA THR A 149 -43.67 11.81 -7.23
C THR A 149 -43.98 10.84 -8.37
N ARG A 150 -43.13 10.78 -9.39
CA ARG A 150 -43.25 9.83 -10.50
C ARG A 150 -43.08 8.39 -10.03
N ALA A 151 -42.04 8.11 -9.24
CA ALA A 151 -41.80 6.76 -8.71
C ALA A 151 -42.88 6.33 -7.69
N ILE A 152 -43.39 7.25 -6.87
CA ILE A 152 -44.54 6.97 -5.99
C ILE A 152 -45.77 6.62 -6.81
N ARG A 153 -46.07 7.41 -7.85
CA ARG A 153 -47.22 7.15 -8.72
C ARG A 153 -47.08 5.81 -9.43
N GLU A 154 -45.86 5.42 -9.80
CA GLU A 154 -45.56 4.12 -10.37
C GLU A 154 -45.69 2.98 -9.35
N GLY A 155 -45.21 3.17 -8.12
CA GLY A 155 -45.39 2.21 -7.01
C GLY A 155 -46.87 1.98 -6.68
N ILE A 156 -47.66 3.06 -6.56
CA ILE A 156 -49.12 2.99 -6.37
C ILE A 156 -49.79 2.29 -7.56
N ARG A 157 -49.39 2.62 -8.79
CA ARG A 157 -49.92 1.98 -9.99
C ARG A 157 -49.65 0.47 -9.99
N ARG A 158 -48.43 0.03 -9.68
CA ARG A 158 -48.08 -1.39 -9.58
C ARG A 158 -48.91 -2.10 -8.51
N GLN A 159 -49.17 -1.46 -7.37
CA GLN A 159 -49.95 -2.05 -6.27
C GLN A 159 -51.45 -2.22 -6.59
N PHE A 160 -52.07 -1.25 -7.28
CA PHE A 160 -53.54 -1.25 -7.49
C PHE A 160 -54.00 -1.72 -8.88
N ILE A 161 -53.17 -1.56 -9.92
CA ILE A 161 -53.52 -1.91 -11.32
C ILE A 161 -52.79 -3.19 -11.76
N GLY A 162 -51.72 -3.60 -11.05
CA GLY A 162 -50.84 -4.70 -11.44
C GLY A 162 -49.76 -4.25 -12.43
N GLU A 163 -48.68 -5.03 -12.57
CA GLU A 163 -47.67 -4.81 -13.61
C GLU A 163 -48.21 -5.25 -14.98
N ASP A 164 -48.01 -4.44 -16.03
CA ASP A 164 -48.30 -4.83 -17.40
C ASP A 164 -47.37 -6.01 -17.79
N THR A 165 -47.90 -7.23 -17.79
CA THR A 165 -47.17 -8.50 -18.01
C THR A 165 -46.45 -8.60 -19.37
N SER A 166 -46.78 -7.71 -20.31
CA SER A 166 -46.22 -7.71 -21.67
C SER A 166 -44.72 -7.38 -21.76
N ALA A 167 -44.13 -6.68 -20.78
CA ALA A 167 -42.72 -6.29 -20.83
C ALA A 167 -41.77 -7.38 -20.26
N LYS A 168 -42.17 -8.09 -19.21
CA LYS A 168 -41.33 -9.11 -18.54
C LYS A 168 -41.09 -10.36 -19.39
N GLU A 169 -42.02 -10.71 -20.29
CA GLU A 169 -41.87 -11.87 -21.18
C GLU A 169 -40.71 -11.70 -22.19
N THR A 170 -40.36 -10.46 -22.55
CA THR A 170 -39.25 -10.19 -23.49
C THR A 170 -37.88 -10.21 -22.82
N GLU A 171 -37.73 -9.70 -21.60
CA GLU A 171 -36.44 -9.68 -20.89
C GLU A 171 -36.06 -11.03 -20.25
N THR A 172 -37.04 -11.83 -19.84
CA THR A 172 -36.80 -13.18 -19.28
C THR A 172 -36.42 -14.20 -20.36
N ALA A 173 -36.88 -13.99 -21.61
CA ALA A 173 -36.54 -14.81 -22.77
C ALA A 173 -35.10 -14.58 -23.29
N GLU A 174 -34.53 -13.38 -23.15
CA GLU A 174 -33.13 -13.12 -23.53
C GLU A 174 -32.11 -13.64 -22.50
N LYS A 175 -32.46 -13.67 -21.20
CA LYS A 175 -31.55 -14.11 -20.13
C LYS A 175 -31.41 -15.64 -19.99
N THR A 176 -32.28 -16.42 -20.65
CA THR A 176 -32.32 -17.90 -20.54
C THR A 176 -31.47 -18.66 -21.57
N LYS A 177 -30.48 -18.01 -22.20
CA LYS A 177 -29.49 -18.68 -23.06
C LYS A 177 -28.05 -18.48 -22.58
N LYS A 178 -27.71 -19.11 -21.46
CA LYS A 178 -26.39 -19.73 -21.17
C LYS A 178 -26.50 -20.35 -19.77
N LYS A 179 -26.52 -21.68 -19.68
CA LYS A 179 -26.26 -22.40 -18.43
C LYS A 179 -24.85 -22.01 -17.99
N ARG A 180 -24.75 -20.97 -17.15
CA ARG A 180 -23.52 -20.66 -16.43
C ARG A 180 -23.37 -21.69 -15.33
N GLU A 181 -22.17 -22.21 -15.16
CA GLU A 181 -21.80 -23.04 -14.01
C GLU A 181 -22.25 -22.32 -12.71
N PRO A 182 -22.63 -23.06 -11.66
CA PRO A 182 -23.08 -22.45 -10.42
C PRO A 182 -21.94 -21.64 -9.79
N THR A 183 -21.95 -20.33 -9.99
CA THR A 183 -21.01 -19.42 -9.35
C THR A 183 -21.46 -19.22 -7.90
N PHE A 184 -20.65 -19.69 -6.96
CA PHE A 184 -20.87 -19.42 -5.53
C PHE A 184 -20.56 -17.94 -5.26
N LEU A 185 -21.60 -17.12 -5.15
CA LEU A 185 -21.47 -15.70 -4.86
C LEU A 185 -21.43 -15.54 -3.33
N MET A 186 -20.26 -15.21 -2.78
CA MET A 186 -20.10 -15.00 -1.33
C MET A 186 -20.61 -13.63 -0.87
N GLU A 187 -20.70 -12.67 -1.78
CA GLU A 187 -21.18 -11.31 -1.50
C GLU A 187 -22.59 -11.13 -2.05
N TRP A 188 -23.42 -10.42 -1.29
CA TRP A 188 -24.74 -9.97 -1.73
C TRP A 188 -24.60 -8.96 -2.86
N LYS A 189 -25.56 -8.96 -3.79
CA LYS A 189 -25.58 -7.93 -4.84
C LYS A 189 -26.21 -6.67 -4.28
N ASN A 190 -25.84 -5.52 -4.83
CA ASN A 190 -26.54 -4.26 -4.53
C ASN A 190 -28.02 -4.32 -4.92
N GLU A 191 -28.39 -5.17 -5.88
CA GLU A 191 -29.79 -5.45 -6.25
C GLU A 191 -30.58 -6.15 -5.14
N ASP A 192 -29.90 -6.79 -4.19
CA ASP A 192 -30.50 -7.43 -3.00
C ASP A 192 -30.72 -6.41 -1.86
N ASP A 193 -30.24 -5.16 -1.99
CA ASP A 193 -30.50 -4.08 -1.05
C ASP A 193 -31.97 -3.61 -1.13
N THR A 194 -32.61 -3.52 0.02
CA THR A 194 -34.03 -3.14 0.16
C THR A 194 -34.22 -1.72 0.72
N SER A 195 -33.11 -1.03 1.05
CA SER A 195 -33.13 0.27 1.68
C SER A 195 -33.37 1.44 0.70
N GLU A 196 -33.24 1.19 -0.61
CA GLU A 196 -33.53 2.14 -1.68
C GLU A 196 -35.03 2.53 -1.70
N THR A 197 -35.37 3.54 -0.90
CA THR A 197 -36.71 4.09 -0.84
C THR A 197 -36.68 5.53 -1.32
N LEU A 198 -37.51 5.86 -2.30
CA LEU A 198 -37.60 7.23 -2.82
C LEU A 198 -38.23 8.21 -1.81
N ASN A 199 -38.88 7.72 -0.75
CA ASN A 199 -39.52 8.55 0.27
C ASN A 199 -38.51 9.18 1.24
N PRO A 200 -38.44 10.52 1.31
CA PRO A 200 -37.54 11.24 2.22
C PRO A 200 -37.68 10.82 3.69
N VAL A 201 -38.87 10.43 4.15
CA VAL A 201 -39.10 9.99 5.53
C VAL A 201 -38.42 8.65 5.83
N TYR A 202 -38.33 7.75 4.83
CA TYR A 202 -37.68 6.44 4.98
C TYR A 202 -36.20 6.49 4.59
N MET A 203 -35.79 7.42 3.75
CA MET A 203 -34.39 7.69 3.41
C MET A 203 -33.66 8.38 4.56
N TYR A 204 -34.30 9.34 5.23
CA TYR A 204 -33.77 10.05 6.40
C TYR A 204 -34.50 9.62 7.68
N ARG A 205 -34.39 8.32 8.04
CA ARG A 205 -34.96 7.84 9.29
C ARG A 205 -34.33 8.55 10.49
N ASN A 206 -35.16 9.19 11.29
CA ASN A 206 -34.73 9.81 12.54
C ASN A 206 -34.04 8.77 13.43
N LYS A 207 -32.79 9.05 13.82
CA LYS A 207 -32.07 8.21 14.79
C LYS A 207 -32.82 8.25 16.13
N VAL A 208 -33.02 7.07 16.72
CA VAL A 208 -33.74 6.93 17.98
C VAL A 208 -32.84 7.35 19.14
N HIS A 209 -33.29 8.29 19.95
CA HIS A 209 -32.60 8.70 21.18
C HIS A 209 -33.08 7.83 22.34
N LEU A 210 -32.52 6.61 22.44
CA LEU A 210 -32.91 5.62 23.44
C LEU A 210 -32.77 6.16 24.88
N GLY A 211 -33.74 5.88 25.74
CA GLY A 211 -33.73 6.32 27.14
C GLY A 211 -33.54 7.83 27.31
N PHE A 212 -34.03 8.64 26.38
CA PHE A 212 -33.84 10.08 26.33
C PHE A 212 -32.35 10.52 26.26
N GLY A 213 -31.57 9.85 25.41
CA GLY A 213 -30.13 10.14 25.23
C GLY A 213 -29.22 9.43 26.23
N LYS A 214 -29.78 8.57 27.10
CA LYS A 214 -29.01 7.73 28.03
C LYS A 214 -28.67 6.35 27.45
N GLY A 215 -29.44 5.88 26.47
CA GLY A 215 -29.23 4.61 25.79
C GLY A 215 -28.41 4.77 24.51
N TYR A 216 -27.59 3.77 24.22
CA TYR A 216 -26.70 3.73 23.06
C TYR A 216 -27.00 2.49 22.21
N VAL A 217 -26.80 2.60 20.91
CA VAL A 217 -26.88 1.47 19.98
C VAL A 217 -25.70 0.53 20.25
N ALA A 218 -26.00 -0.77 20.35
CA ALA A 218 -24.99 -1.79 20.60
C ALA A 218 -23.97 -1.90 19.45
N GLY A 219 -22.72 -2.20 19.79
CA GLY A 219 -21.63 -2.41 18.81
C GLY A 219 -21.01 -1.14 18.23
N VAL A 220 -21.60 0.04 18.46
CA VAL A 220 -21.05 1.33 18.01
C VAL A 220 -20.34 2.02 19.18
N ASP A 221 -19.19 2.65 18.91
CA ASP A 221 -18.44 3.40 19.94
C ASP A 221 -19.31 4.46 20.64
N MET A 222 -19.39 4.38 21.97
CA MET A 222 -20.18 5.30 22.80
C MET A 222 -19.72 6.76 22.67
N CYS A 223 -18.42 7.02 22.51
CA CYS A 223 -17.90 8.38 22.36
C CYS A 223 -18.37 9.00 21.04
N LYS A 224 -18.41 8.22 19.96
CA LYS A 224 -18.93 8.65 18.66
C LYS A 224 -20.44 8.93 18.74
N GLN A 225 -21.19 8.05 19.41
CA GLN A 225 -22.64 8.23 19.59
C GLN A 225 -23.01 9.44 20.46
N ARG A 226 -22.18 9.79 21.46
CA ARG A 226 -22.37 11.01 22.26
C ARG A 226 -22.26 12.27 21.42
N LYS A 227 -21.27 12.34 20.53
CA LYS A 227 -21.11 13.47 19.60
C LYS A 227 -22.32 13.66 18.69
N ASP A 228 -23.02 12.58 18.33
CA ASP A 228 -24.25 12.63 17.52
C ASP A 228 -25.48 13.08 18.32
N SER A 229 -25.45 13.02 19.67
CA SER A 229 -26.61 13.24 20.56
C SER A 229 -26.71 14.67 21.12
N GLN A 230 -26.06 15.65 20.48
CA GLN A 230 -25.96 17.05 20.91
C GLN A 230 -27.32 17.70 21.21
N TYR A 231 -28.36 17.33 20.46
CA TYR A 231 -29.70 17.84 20.66
C TYR A 231 -30.26 17.53 22.06
N MET A 232 -30.10 16.30 22.55
CA MET A 232 -30.62 15.93 23.87
C MET A 232 -29.82 16.56 25.02
N GLU A 233 -28.52 16.75 24.80
CA GLU A 233 -27.64 17.45 25.75
C GLU A 233 -28.03 18.94 25.87
N SER A 234 -28.30 19.60 24.74
CA SER A 234 -28.80 20.97 24.72
C SER A 234 -30.17 21.10 25.41
N LEU A 235 -31.09 20.15 25.21
CA LEU A 235 -32.39 20.13 25.88
C LEU A 235 -32.28 19.96 27.40
N LEU A 236 -31.32 19.16 27.88
CA LEU A 236 -31.05 19.00 29.31
C LEU A 236 -30.46 20.29 29.89
N ALA A 237 -29.53 20.94 29.18
CA ALA A 237 -28.97 22.23 29.59
C ALA A 237 -30.05 23.32 29.67
N ILE A 238 -30.90 23.45 28.65
CA ILE A 238 -32.02 24.40 28.62
C ILE A 238 -33.00 24.14 29.78
N ARG A 239 -33.34 22.87 30.06
CA ARG A 239 -34.20 22.53 31.21
C ARG A 239 -33.54 22.86 32.55
N GLN A 240 -32.23 22.65 32.69
CA GLN A 240 -31.50 22.99 33.91
C GLN A 240 -31.47 24.51 34.14
N GLU A 241 -31.30 25.31 33.09
CA GLU A 241 -31.39 26.78 33.18
C GLU A 241 -32.81 27.25 33.53
N ALA A 242 -33.84 26.65 32.94
CA ALA A 242 -35.24 27.00 33.24
C ALA A 242 -35.62 26.70 34.71
N VAL A 243 -35.09 25.62 35.29
CA VAL A 243 -35.25 25.29 36.72
C VAL A 243 -34.49 26.27 37.60
N LYS A 244 -33.24 26.63 37.25
CA LYS A 244 -32.47 27.67 37.96
C LYS A 244 -33.16 29.03 37.96
N ASN A 245 -33.82 29.37 36.86
CA ASN A 245 -34.54 30.64 36.69
C ASN A 245 -35.95 30.63 37.29
N ALA A 246 -36.34 29.58 38.04
CA ALA A 246 -37.61 29.44 38.74
C ALA A 246 -38.87 29.66 37.86
N ALA A 247 -38.78 29.39 36.56
CA ALA A 247 -39.86 29.65 35.59
C ALA A 247 -40.95 28.55 35.59
N VAL A 248 -40.79 27.49 36.37
CA VAL A 248 -41.73 26.35 36.45
C VAL A 248 -42.21 26.20 37.90
N PRO A 249 -43.52 26.22 38.18
CA PRO A 249 -44.04 25.98 39.53
C PRO A 249 -43.81 24.51 39.88
N SER A 250 -42.90 24.25 40.81
CA SER A 250 -42.56 22.90 41.28
C SER A 250 -42.84 22.75 42.77
N SER A 251 -43.34 21.58 43.17
CA SER A 251 -43.60 21.26 44.57
C SER A 251 -42.29 21.15 45.37
N ALA A 252 -42.32 21.37 46.68
CA ALA A 252 -41.12 21.30 47.54
C ALA A 252 -40.44 19.91 47.50
N GLU A 253 -41.21 18.84 47.28
CA GLU A 253 -40.69 17.47 47.16
C GLU A 253 -39.98 17.22 45.82
N GLU A 254 -40.51 17.75 44.71
CA GLU A 254 -39.87 17.68 43.40
C GLU A 254 -38.54 18.44 43.36
N ASN A 255 -38.49 19.61 44.00
CA ASN A 255 -37.25 20.38 44.13
C ASN A 255 -36.18 19.58 44.91
N ARG A 256 -36.57 18.91 46.00
CA ARG A 256 -35.67 18.07 46.80
C ARG A 256 -35.18 16.84 46.03
N LEU A 257 -36.05 16.21 45.25
CA LEU A 257 -35.69 15.05 44.42
C LEU A 257 -34.78 15.44 43.26
N ASN A 258 -35.03 16.59 42.63
CA ASN A 258 -34.16 17.15 41.60
C ASN A 258 -32.78 17.52 42.15
N GLU A 259 -32.72 18.05 43.36
CA GLU A 259 -31.46 18.39 44.04
C GLU A 259 -30.64 17.13 44.37
N GLN A 260 -31.29 16.07 44.88
CA GLN A 260 -30.66 14.76 45.08
C GLN A 260 -30.15 14.14 43.76
N LEU A 261 -30.94 14.26 42.69
CA LEU A 261 -30.53 13.77 41.36
C LEU A 261 -29.32 14.54 40.84
N LEU A 262 -29.30 15.86 40.97
CA LEU A 262 -28.18 16.72 40.57
C LEU A 262 -26.91 16.38 41.34
N GLN A 263 -27.02 16.11 42.64
CA GLN A 263 -25.91 15.68 43.47
C GLN A 263 -25.36 14.33 42.99
N SER A 264 -26.23 13.36 42.70
CA SER A 264 -25.82 12.06 42.15
C SER A 264 -25.16 12.14 40.77
N ILE A 265 -25.57 13.10 39.94
CA ILE A 265 -24.96 13.33 38.62
C ILE A 265 -23.57 13.96 38.78
N ARG A 266 -23.41 14.93 39.69
CA ARG A 266 -22.11 15.54 39.98
C ARG A 266 -21.13 14.54 40.57
N GLU A 267 -21.56 13.71 41.50
CA GLU A 267 -20.73 12.63 42.06
C GLU A 267 -20.27 11.66 40.96
N LYS A 268 -21.19 11.23 40.08
CA LYS A 268 -20.83 10.36 38.94
C LYS A 268 -19.94 11.05 37.90
N ALA A 269 -20.03 12.37 37.75
CA ALA A 269 -19.15 13.13 36.87
C ALA A 269 -17.73 13.22 37.44
N LEU A 270 -17.60 13.51 38.74
CA LEU A 270 -16.33 13.52 39.47
C LEU A 270 -15.67 12.14 39.46
N GLU A 271 -16.42 11.06 39.74
CA GLU A 271 -15.88 9.69 39.63
C GLU A 271 -15.36 9.35 38.22
N LYS A 272 -15.99 9.93 37.19
CA LYS A 272 -15.60 9.72 35.79
C LYS A 272 -14.38 10.55 35.41
N GLU A 273 -14.26 11.77 35.91
CA GLU A 273 -13.05 12.61 35.80
C GLU A 273 -11.88 11.95 36.53
N GLU A 274 -12.05 11.51 37.79
CA GLU A 274 -11.00 10.78 38.51
C GLU A 274 -10.57 9.49 37.80
N ARG A 275 -11.52 8.78 37.16
CA ARG A 275 -11.19 7.61 36.33
C ARG A 275 -10.50 7.99 35.02
N ALA A 276 -10.77 9.16 34.45
CA ALA A 276 -10.10 9.66 33.26
C ALA A 276 -8.66 10.10 33.58
N GLU A 277 -8.46 10.84 34.68
CA GLU A 277 -7.13 11.21 35.18
C GLU A 277 -6.31 9.96 35.57
N LYS A 278 -6.92 8.95 36.20
CA LYS A 278 -6.29 7.64 36.44
C LYS A 278 -5.94 6.87 35.15
N LYS A 279 -6.69 7.08 34.06
CA LYS A 279 -6.38 6.50 32.74
C LYS A 279 -5.24 7.24 32.04
N GLU A 280 -5.21 8.57 32.12
CA GLU A 280 -4.12 9.40 31.59
C GLU A 280 -2.81 9.12 32.34
N SER A 281 -2.84 9.13 33.67
CA SER A 281 -1.66 8.82 34.51
C SER A 281 -1.14 7.39 34.40
N SER A 282 -1.97 6.43 33.99
CA SER A 282 -1.54 5.03 33.79
C SER A 282 -0.98 4.75 32.39
N GLY A 283 -1.00 5.73 31.47
CA GLY A 283 -0.54 5.55 30.08
C GLY A 283 -1.25 4.43 29.32
N ARG A 284 -2.40 3.95 29.84
CA ARG A 284 -3.19 2.88 29.24
C ARG A 284 -4.00 3.45 28.09
N GLY A 285 -3.38 3.48 26.91
CA GLY A 285 -4.00 3.90 25.65
C GLY A 285 -3.22 4.95 24.87
N SER A 286 -2.13 5.49 25.41
CA SER A 286 -1.20 6.33 24.63
C SER A 286 -0.33 5.46 23.73
N GLU A 287 0.02 6.01 22.58
CA GLU A 287 0.90 5.36 21.60
C GLU A 287 2.34 5.28 22.15
N TRP A 288 3.10 4.28 21.71
CA TRP A 288 4.43 3.98 22.28
C TRP A 288 5.47 5.09 22.06
N TYR A 289 5.25 5.96 21.07
CA TYR A 289 6.17 7.06 20.74
C TYR A 289 6.07 8.25 21.71
N GLU A 290 4.95 8.41 22.43
CA GLU A 290 4.75 9.50 23.41
C GLU A 290 5.21 9.11 24.81
N LYS A 291 5.45 7.81 25.04
CA LYS A 291 5.83 7.27 26.34
C LYS A 291 7.31 7.49 26.64
N GLU A 292 7.66 7.54 27.92
CA GLU A 292 9.05 7.38 28.35
C GLU A 292 9.50 5.91 28.31
N LEU A 293 10.80 5.65 28.20
CA LEU A 293 11.35 4.30 28.10
C LEU A 293 11.05 3.47 29.36
N SER A 294 11.09 4.09 30.53
CA SER A 294 10.75 3.49 31.83
C SER A 294 9.27 3.10 31.95
N ALA A 295 8.39 3.77 31.21
CA ALA A 295 6.95 3.54 31.21
C ALA A 295 6.50 2.50 30.17
N MET A 296 7.41 1.99 29.33
CA MET A 296 7.10 1.00 28.30
C MET A 296 6.78 -0.37 28.89
N THR A 297 5.54 -0.82 28.70
CA THR A 297 5.12 -2.16 29.12
C THR A 297 5.42 -3.22 28.06
N GLN A 298 5.42 -4.51 28.43
CA GLN A 298 5.55 -5.62 27.47
C GLN A 298 4.48 -5.59 26.36
N ARG A 299 3.29 -5.06 26.66
CA ARG A 299 2.23 -4.83 25.67
C ARG A 299 2.65 -3.76 24.66
N ASP A 300 3.24 -2.66 25.12
CA ASP A 300 3.67 -1.58 24.24
C ASP A 300 4.82 -2.02 23.32
N TRP A 301 5.76 -2.80 23.84
CA TRP A 301 6.80 -3.44 23.02
C TRP A 301 6.23 -4.39 21.96
N ARG A 302 5.16 -5.12 22.29
CA ARG A 302 4.45 -5.96 21.33
C ARG A 302 3.76 -5.13 20.25
N ILE A 303 3.06 -4.06 20.63
CA ILE A 303 2.42 -3.14 19.68
C ILE A 303 3.48 -2.54 18.74
N MET A 304 4.59 -2.07 19.28
CA MET A 304 5.68 -1.52 18.47
C MET A 304 6.25 -2.56 17.48
N ARG A 305 6.41 -3.82 17.91
CA ARG A 305 6.81 -4.91 16.99
C ARG A 305 5.75 -5.16 15.92
N GLU A 306 4.46 -5.10 16.26
CA GLU A 306 3.37 -5.23 15.29
C GLU A 306 3.36 -4.07 14.28
N ASP A 307 3.51 -2.82 14.73
CA ASP A 307 3.53 -1.61 13.88
C ASP A 307 4.70 -1.61 12.88
N PHE A 308 5.85 -2.14 13.28
CA PHE A 308 7.03 -2.28 12.42
C PHE A 308 7.15 -3.66 11.76
N GLU A 309 6.12 -4.50 11.88
CA GLU A 309 6.07 -5.87 11.33
C GLU A 309 7.27 -6.76 11.70
N ILE A 310 7.77 -6.60 12.92
CA ILE A 310 8.92 -7.33 13.46
C ILE A 310 8.42 -8.62 14.11
N LYS A 311 8.83 -9.77 13.58
CA LYS A 311 8.65 -11.08 14.21
C LYS A 311 9.97 -11.57 14.76
N VAL A 312 9.98 -11.92 16.04
CA VAL A 312 11.17 -12.43 16.73
C VAL A 312 10.90 -13.87 17.18
N GLN A 313 11.81 -14.78 16.88
CA GLN A 313 11.83 -16.17 17.33
C GLN A 313 13.16 -16.44 18.04
N GLY A 314 13.15 -17.20 19.13
CA GLY A 314 14.32 -17.41 20.01
C GLY A 314 14.25 -16.64 21.34
N ALA A 315 15.37 -16.61 22.08
CA ALA A 315 15.49 -16.08 23.44
C ALA A 315 14.78 -14.73 23.62
N ARG A 316 13.68 -14.76 24.38
CA ARG A 316 12.52 -13.85 24.26
C ARG A 316 12.69 -12.44 24.87
N ALA A 317 13.89 -12.05 25.30
CA ALA A 317 14.06 -10.98 26.29
C ALA A 317 14.67 -9.66 25.78
N VAL A 318 14.86 -9.46 24.47
CA VAL A 318 15.45 -8.22 23.96
C VAL A 318 14.39 -7.27 23.37
N ASN A 319 14.25 -6.12 24.02
CA ASN A 319 13.37 -5.05 23.55
C ASN A 319 14.02 -4.28 22.39
N PRO A 320 13.25 -3.87 21.37
CA PRO A 320 13.76 -3.06 20.27
C PRO A 320 14.11 -1.63 20.70
N LEU A 321 14.92 -0.92 19.91
CA LEU A 321 15.21 0.51 20.09
C LEU A 321 14.06 1.37 19.57
N ARG A 322 13.60 2.35 20.36
CA ARG A 322 12.62 3.34 19.88
C ARG A 322 13.32 4.49 19.18
N PHE A 323 14.45 4.94 19.71
CA PHE A 323 15.24 6.02 19.11
C PHE A 323 16.73 5.73 19.23
N TRP A 324 17.55 6.33 18.36
CA TRP A 324 19.00 6.19 18.39
C TRP A 324 19.62 6.60 19.73
N ARG A 325 19.05 7.62 20.38
CA ARG A 325 19.54 8.15 21.67
C ARG A 325 19.44 7.14 22.82
N GLU A 326 18.58 6.13 22.68
CA GLU A 326 18.39 5.08 23.69
C GLU A 326 19.38 3.91 23.50
N ALA A 327 20.12 3.88 22.38
CA ALA A 327 21.07 2.82 22.11
C ALA A 327 22.32 2.96 23.01
N PRO A 328 22.77 1.89 23.69
CA PRO A 328 23.98 1.92 24.51
C PRO A 328 25.24 1.82 23.63
N ILE A 329 25.47 2.85 22.81
CA ILE A 329 26.58 2.93 21.85
C ILE A 329 27.41 4.21 22.06
N HIS A 330 28.67 4.16 21.63
CA HIS A 330 29.62 5.24 21.84
C HIS A 330 29.16 6.54 21.16
N PRO A 331 29.31 7.73 21.79
CA PRO A 331 28.85 9.00 21.23
C PRO A 331 29.43 9.34 19.85
N ALA A 332 30.64 8.83 19.54
CA ALA A 332 31.24 8.97 18.22
C ALA A 332 30.40 8.31 17.10
N ILE A 333 29.83 7.13 17.38
CA ILE A 333 28.97 6.42 16.44
C ILE A 333 27.66 7.17 16.26
N LEU A 334 27.05 7.63 17.36
CA LEU A 334 25.82 8.44 17.31
C LEU A 334 25.99 9.72 16.48
N ARG A 335 27.14 10.40 16.62
CA ARG A 335 27.49 11.56 15.81
C ARG A 335 27.56 11.23 14.32
N ALA A 336 28.17 10.09 13.96
CA ALA A 336 28.25 9.65 12.57
C ALA A 336 26.86 9.32 12.00
N VAL A 337 26.01 8.65 12.79
CA VAL A 337 24.61 8.32 12.43
C VAL A 337 23.80 9.59 12.16
N GLU A 338 23.94 10.62 12.99
CA GLU A 338 23.25 11.91 12.83
C GLU A 338 23.72 12.68 11.60
N GLU A 339 25.04 12.76 11.35
CA GLU A 339 25.61 13.46 10.20
C GLU A 339 25.28 12.79 8.86
N LEU A 340 25.23 11.46 8.83
CA LEU A 340 24.83 10.70 7.65
C LEU A 340 23.31 10.77 7.37
N GLY A 341 22.54 11.38 8.27
CA GLY A 341 21.12 11.65 8.08
C GLY A 341 20.20 10.47 8.42
N TYR A 342 20.65 9.49 9.20
CA TYR A 342 19.81 8.39 9.69
C TYR A 342 18.90 8.89 10.83
N LYS A 343 17.81 9.58 10.48
CA LYS A 343 16.90 10.22 11.45
C LYS A 343 16.33 9.24 12.49
N GLU A 344 15.85 8.09 12.02
CA GLU A 344 15.25 7.06 12.86
C GLU A 344 15.78 5.67 12.48
N PRO A 345 15.87 4.74 13.45
CA PRO A 345 16.29 3.39 13.15
C PRO A 345 15.22 2.65 12.33
N THR A 346 15.65 1.90 11.32
CA THR A 346 14.77 1.04 10.53
C THR A 346 14.28 -0.17 11.33
N PRO A 347 13.18 -0.85 10.95
CA PRO A 347 12.66 -1.99 11.70
C PRO A 347 13.70 -3.06 12.05
N ILE A 348 14.59 -3.41 11.10
CA ILE A 348 15.66 -4.37 11.36
C ILE A 348 16.68 -3.83 12.35
N GLN A 349 17.09 -2.56 12.23
CA GLN A 349 18.04 -1.92 13.14
C GLN A 349 17.51 -1.85 14.56
N ARG A 350 16.21 -1.55 14.72
CA ARG A 350 15.55 -1.45 16.02
C ARG A 350 15.70 -2.73 16.84
N GLN A 351 15.52 -3.88 16.21
CA GLN A 351 15.55 -5.16 16.91
C GLN A 351 16.94 -5.82 16.88
N ALA A 352 17.69 -5.69 15.79
CA ALA A 352 18.99 -6.34 15.62
C ALA A 352 20.07 -5.72 16.52
N ILE A 353 20.17 -4.39 16.56
CA ILE A 353 21.25 -3.70 17.30
C ILE A 353 21.25 -4.12 18.79
N PRO A 354 20.13 -4.10 19.53
CA PRO A 354 20.11 -4.59 20.91
C PRO A 354 20.51 -6.05 21.11
N ILE A 355 20.21 -6.93 20.13
CA ILE A 355 20.55 -8.35 20.20
C ILE A 355 22.06 -8.51 20.02
N GLU A 356 22.62 -7.85 18.99
CA GLU A 356 24.04 -7.85 18.69
C GLU A 356 24.87 -7.23 19.82
N LEU A 357 24.36 -6.16 20.46
CA LEU A 357 25.00 -5.51 21.61
C LEU A 357 25.06 -6.39 22.87
N LYS A 358 24.25 -7.45 22.95
CA LYS A 358 24.33 -8.47 24.02
C LYS A 358 25.23 -9.65 23.66
N GLY A 359 25.89 -9.60 22.50
CA GLY A 359 26.75 -10.68 22.01
C GLY A 359 25.99 -11.94 21.55
N MET A 360 24.65 -11.88 21.42
CA MET A 360 23.83 -13.01 20.96
C MET A 360 24.00 -13.26 19.46
N ASP A 361 23.89 -14.52 19.06
CA ASP A 361 23.86 -14.89 17.65
C ASP A 361 22.50 -14.49 17.06
N MET A 362 22.48 -14.04 15.80
CA MET A 362 21.25 -13.52 15.21
C MET A 362 21.11 -13.90 13.73
N ILE A 363 19.89 -14.27 13.34
CA ILE A 363 19.48 -14.43 11.95
C ILE A 363 18.51 -13.29 11.58
N GLY A 364 18.97 -12.33 10.78
CA GLY A 364 18.17 -11.22 10.28
C GLY A 364 17.58 -11.52 8.90
N ILE A 365 16.27 -11.73 8.84
CA ILE A 365 15.52 -11.93 7.59
C ILE A 365 14.90 -10.60 7.19
N ALA A 366 15.53 -9.93 6.24
CA ALA A 366 15.07 -8.65 5.73
C ALA A 366 15.54 -8.41 4.29
N LYS A 367 14.72 -7.68 3.53
CA LYS A 367 15.01 -7.34 2.13
C LYS A 367 16.22 -6.41 1.99
N THR A 368 16.82 -6.37 0.81
CA THR A 368 17.82 -5.35 0.47
C THR A 368 17.23 -3.95 0.57
N GLY A 369 17.97 -3.01 1.17
CA GLY A 369 17.50 -1.63 1.39
C GLY A 369 16.71 -1.42 2.69
N SER A 370 16.50 -2.46 3.51
CA SER A 370 15.90 -2.34 4.85
C SER A 370 16.84 -1.74 5.90
N GLY A 371 18.08 -1.39 5.54
CA GLY A 371 19.08 -0.85 6.46
C GLY A 371 19.92 -1.90 7.20
N LYS A 372 20.03 -3.12 6.66
CA LYS A 372 20.80 -4.24 7.24
C LYS A 372 22.26 -3.87 7.54
N THR A 373 22.92 -3.15 6.61
CA THR A 373 24.33 -2.77 6.75
C THR A 373 24.57 -1.97 8.03
N CYS A 374 23.84 -0.88 8.24
CA CYS A 374 23.91 -0.13 9.48
C CYS A 374 23.49 -0.96 10.73
N ALA A 375 22.57 -1.92 10.58
CA ALA A 375 22.12 -2.79 11.68
C ALA A 375 23.26 -3.62 12.30
N PHE A 376 24.18 -4.15 11.49
CA PHE A 376 25.35 -4.87 11.99
C PHE A 376 26.62 -4.03 12.12
N VAL A 377 26.76 -2.96 11.32
CA VAL A 377 27.94 -2.11 11.41
C VAL A 377 27.96 -1.35 12.74
N VAL A 378 26.85 -0.77 13.19
CA VAL A 378 26.79 -0.03 14.46
C VAL A 378 27.25 -0.87 15.68
N PRO A 379 26.70 -2.07 15.94
CA PRO A 379 27.16 -2.91 17.04
C PRO A 379 28.58 -3.44 16.82
N MET A 380 29.00 -3.72 15.58
CA MET A 380 30.39 -4.08 15.27
C MET A 380 31.38 -2.95 15.60
N LEU A 381 31.05 -1.70 15.29
CA LEU A 381 31.85 -0.54 15.66
C LEU A 381 31.94 -0.40 17.18
N GLN A 382 30.82 -0.58 17.87
CA GLN A 382 30.78 -0.56 19.33
C GLN A 382 31.68 -1.66 19.92
N TYR A 383 31.59 -2.89 19.40
CA TYR A 383 32.43 -4.03 19.79
C TYR A 383 33.93 -3.70 19.67
N ILE A 384 34.34 -3.07 18.57
CA ILE A 384 35.76 -2.72 18.35
C ILE A 384 36.21 -1.61 19.29
N LEU A 385 35.37 -0.61 19.57
CA LEU A 385 35.72 0.48 20.48
C LEU A 385 35.81 0.01 21.94
N THR A 386 34.99 -0.96 22.34
CA THR A 386 35.04 -1.53 23.70
C THR A 386 36.05 -2.65 23.85
N ALA A 387 36.59 -3.19 22.74
CA ALA A 387 37.61 -4.24 22.76
C ALA A 387 38.85 -3.84 23.58
N PRO A 388 39.52 -4.81 24.25
CA PRO A 388 40.81 -4.58 24.89
C PRO A 388 41.83 -4.00 23.89
N VAL A 389 42.63 -3.06 24.37
CA VAL A 389 43.60 -2.32 23.54
C VAL A 389 44.64 -3.28 22.95
N GLU A 390 45.01 -4.30 23.72
CA GLU A 390 45.96 -5.35 23.35
C GLU A 390 45.50 -6.09 22.09
N ASN A 391 44.23 -6.45 22.00
CA ASN A 391 43.70 -7.17 20.83
C ASN A 391 43.79 -6.29 19.56
N ARG A 392 43.51 -4.98 19.71
CA ARG A 392 43.64 -4.02 18.61
C ARG A 392 45.10 -3.83 18.19
N ILE A 393 46.04 -3.75 19.11
CA ILE A 393 47.49 -3.69 18.80
C ILE A 393 47.92 -4.92 18.01
N ARG A 394 47.47 -6.10 18.45
CA ARG A 394 47.86 -7.41 17.86
C ARG A 394 47.19 -7.73 16.53
N THR A 395 46.35 -6.84 15.98
CA THR A 395 45.70 -7.03 14.67
C THR A 395 46.66 -7.29 13.51
N ARG A 396 47.93 -6.87 13.61
CA ARG A 396 48.97 -7.20 12.63
C ARG A 396 49.40 -8.66 12.65
N GLU A 397 49.38 -9.29 13.83
CA GLU A 397 49.90 -10.63 14.08
C GLU A 397 48.80 -11.68 14.17
N GLU A 398 47.67 -11.34 14.80
CA GLU A 398 46.57 -12.26 15.07
C GLU A 398 45.35 -12.05 14.16
N GLY A 399 45.37 -10.99 13.35
CA GLY A 399 44.32 -10.69 12.38
C GLY A 399 43.21 -9.78 12.90
N PRO A 400 42.12 -9.61 12.11
CA PRO A 400 41.06 -8.67 12.44
C PRO A 400 40.18 -9.14 13.61
N LEU A 401 39.57 -8.17 14.29
CA LEU A 401 38.58 -8.42 15.36
C LEU A 401 37.22 -8.84 14.79
N ALA A 402 36.85 -8.23 13.66
CA ALA A 402 35.58 -8.46 13.00
C ALA A 402 35.75 -8.76 11.51
N ILE A 403 34.91 -9.67 10.99
CA ILE A 403 34.84 -10.00 9.56
C ILE A 403 33.41 -9.82 9.06
N VAL A 404 33.27 -9.23 7.88
CA VAL A 404 32.02 -9.23 7.12
C VAL A 404 32.22 -9.95 5.80
N MET A 405 31.49 -11.03 5.57
CA MET A 405 31.46 -11.74 4.30
C MET A 405 30.24 -11.36 3.50
N ALA A 406 30.47 -11.01 2.22
CA ALA A 406 29.43 -10.67 1.26
C ALA A 406 29.62 -11.50 -0.03
N PRO A 407 28.55 -11.96 -0.70
CA PRO A 407 28.64 -12.81 -1.89
C PRO A 407 29.33 -12.11 -3.06
N THR A 408 29.04 -10.82 -3.26
CA THR A 408 29.49 -10.06 -4.43
C THR A 408 30.50 -8.98 -4.06
N ARG A 409 31.37 -8.63 -5.01
CA ARG A 409 32.39 -7.60 -4.83
C ARG A 409 31.77 -6.23 -4.61
N GLU A 410 30.69 -5.97 -5.33
CA GLU A 410 29.94 -4.71 -5.28
C GLU A 410 29.30 -4.52 -3.91
N LEU A 411 28.68 -5.57 -3.35
CA LEU A 411 28.12 -5.52 -2.01
C LEU A 411 29.22 -5.32 -0.95
N ALA A 412 30.33 -6.05 -1.05
CA ALA A 412 31.46 -5.89 -0.14
C ALA A 412 32.02 -4.45 -0.13
N ARG A 413 32.17 -3.82 -1.31
CA ARG A 413 32.60 -2.42 -1.41
C ARG A 413 31.57 -1.44 -0.86
N GLN A 414 30.28 -1.70 -1.05
CA GLN A 414 29.20 -0.90 -0.46
C GLN A 414 29.26 -0.93 1.06
N ILE A 415 29.38 -2.13 1.65
CA ILE A 415 29.53 -2.31 3.09
C ILE A 415 30.79 -1.60 3.60
N HIS A 416 31.90 -1.68 2.86
CA HIS A 416 33.15 -0.98 3.22
C HIS A 416 32.98 0.53 3.25
N ALA A 417 32.41 1.12 2.21
CA ALA A 417 32.16 2.56 2.15
C ALA A 417 31.26 3.04 3.29
N GLU A 418 30.20 2.29 3.62
CA GLU A 418 29.29 2.59 4.73
C GLU A 418 29.99 2.43 6.09
N THR A 419 30.82 1.38 6.26
CA THR A 419 31.61 1.14 7.47
C THR A 419 32.63 2.26 7.73
N VAL A 420 33.33 2.72 6.68
CA VAL A 420 34.26 3.86 6.79
C VAL A 420 33.53 5.15 7.14
N SER A 421 32.34 5.36 6.55
CA SER A 421 31.53 6.55 6.83
C SER A 421 31.01 6.59 8.27
N LEU A 422 30.45 5.47 8.76
CA LEU A 422 29.98 5.34 10.14
C LEU A 422 31.13 5.33 11.16
N GLY A 423 32.29 4.80 10.77
CA GLY A 423 33.50 4.75 11.59
C GLY A 423 34.32 6.03 11.61
N ARG A 424 33.92 7.09 10.89
CA ARG A 424 34.71 8.31 10.69
C ARG A 424 35.16 8.98 12.00
N TYR A 425 34.28 8.96 13.02
CA TYR A 425 34.56 9.55 14.33
C TYR A 425 35.05 8.53 15.36
N CYS A 426 35.14 7.25 14.99
CA CYS A 426 35.60 6.18 15.85
C CYS A 426 37.12 6.26 16.01
N TYR A 427 37.56 6.98 17.03
CA TYR A 427 38.95 7.15 17.41
C TYR A 427 39.15 6.64 18.83
N ASP A 428 40.16 5.79 19.01
CA ASP A 428 40.55 5.26 20.30
C ASP A 428 41.89 5.87 20.71
N GLU A 429 41.81 6.83 21.63
CA GLU A 429 42.97 7.58 22.11
C GLU A 429 44.00 6.68 22.80
N ARG A 430 43.57 5.53 23.34
CA ARG A 430 44.43 4.57 24.05
C ARG A 430 45.49 3.95 23.13
N LEU A 431 45.23 3.90 21.81
CA LEU A 431 46.10 3.30 20.81
C LEU A 431 47.19 4.24 20.26
N THR A 432 47.05 5.55 20.48
CA THR A 432 47.88 6.61 19.84
C THR A 432 49.39 6.44 19.99
N LYS A 433 49.85 5.70 21.00
CA LYS A 433 51.27 5.43 21.26
C LYS A 433 51.88 4.37 20.34
N GLU A 434 51.09 3.40 19.88
CA GLU A 434 51.60 2.21 19.17
C GLU A 434 51.10 2.11 17.73
N ARG A 435 49.88 2.58 17.45
CA ARG A 435 49.31 2.63 16.11
C ARG A 435 48.32 3.79 15.97
N SER A 436 47.79 3.98 14.76
CA SER A 436 46.70 4.93 14.56
C SER A 436 45.50 4.54 15.45
N GLY A 437 44.99 5.52 16.22
CA GLY A 437 43.78 5.37 17.02
C GLY A 437 42.50 5.29 16.19
N ALA A 438 42.55 5.71 14.92
CA ALA A 438 41.43 5.61 14.00
C ALA A 438 41.10 4.14 13.70
N MET A 439 39.82 3.83 13.60
CA MET A 439 39.39 2.52 13.16
C MET A 439 39.82 2.23 11.72
N THR A 440 40.35 1.02 11.50
CA THR A 440 40.81 0.56 10.19
C THR A 440 39.89 -0.51 9.62
N ALA A 441 39.26 -0.22 8.48
CA ALA A 441 38.45 -1.18 7.73
C ALA A 441 39.06 -1.42 6.34
N VAL A 442 39.28 -2.68 5.99
CA VAL A 442 39.87 -3.08 4.70
C VAL A 442 38.88 -3.93 3.92
N CYS A 443 38.76 -3.67 2.61
CA CYS A 443 37.94 -4.47 1.69
C CYS A 443 38.83 -5.34 0.80
N VAL A 444 38.57 -6.65 0.77
CA VAL A 444 39.32 -7.61 -0.04
C VAL A 444 38.35 -8.37 -0.95
N VAL A 445 38.45 -8.11 -2.26
CA VAL A 445 37.55 -8.67 -3.27
C VAL A 445 38.31 -9.21 -4.48
N GLY A 446 37.72 -10.16 -5.19
CA GLY A 446 38.33 -10.69 -6.42
C GLY A 446 38.58 -9.63 -7.50
N GLY A 447 39.42 -9.95 -8.49
CA GLY A 447 39.65 -9.08 -9.67
C GLY A 447 40.73 -8.02 -9.53
N GLU A 448 41.29 -7.87 -8.33
CA GLU A 448 42.50 -7.08 -8.07
C GLU A 448 43.64 -8.00 -7.62
N SER A 449 44.86 -7.47 -7.60
CA SER A 449 46.05 -8.19 -7.13
C SER A 449 45.91 -8.56 -5.65
N ALA A 450 46.02 -9.86 -5.34
CA ALA A 450 45.96 -10.35 -3.96
C ALA A 450 47.09 -9.77 -3.10
N THR A 451 48.28 -9.58 -3.67
CA THR A 451 49.44 -9.00 -2.96
C THR A 451 49.22 -7.53 -2.61
N GLN A 452 48.60 -6.76 -3.50
CA GLN A 452 48.25 -5.37 -3.22
C GLN A 452 47.20 -5.28 -2.11
N GLN A 453 46.16 -6.11 -2.16
CA GLN A 453 45.15 -6.15 -1.10
C GLN A 453 45.71 -6.63 0.25
N ALA A 454 46.62 -7.60 0.26
CA ALA A 454 47.31 -8.05 1.47
C ALA A 454 48.23 -6.98 2.07
N SER A 455 48.80 -6.10 1.24
CA SER A 455 49.59 -4.96 1.75
C SER A 455 48.73 -3.97 2.56
N LEU A 456 47.42 -3.88 2.27
CA LEU A 456 46.49 -3.05 3.03
C LEU A 456 46.26 -3.57 4.44
N THR A 457 46.36 -4.89 4.66
CA THR A 457 46.21 -5.51 5.98
C THR A 457 47.50 -5.50 6.80
N THR A 458 48.66 -5.24 6.18
CA THR A 458 49.98 -5.27 6.84
C THR A 458 50.10 -4.26 7.99
N ASN A 459 49.43 -3.10 7.89
CA ASN A 459 49.46 -2.07 8.94
C ASN A 459 48.54 -2.36 10.13
N GLY A 460 47.83 -3.50 10.12
CA GLY A 460 46.79 -3.85 11.09
C GLY A 460 45.42 -3.46 10.57
N CYS A 461 44.45 -4.35 10.76
CA CYS A 461 43.09 -4.22 10.25
C CYS A 461 42.11 -4.58 11.37
N ASP A 462 41.23 -3.66 11.77
CA ASP A 462 40.21 -3.94 12.78
C ASP A 462 39.03 -4.72 12.17
N VAL A 463 38.56 -4.26 11.01
CA VAL A 463 37.42 -4.85 10.27
C VAL A 463 37.88 -5.31 8.89
N LEU A 464 37.71 -6.60 8.59
CA LEU A 464 37.96 -7.15 7.26
C LEU A 464 36.64 -7.46 6.54
N ILE A 465 36.42 -6.82 5.40
CA ILE A 465 35.22 -7.01 4.58
C ILE A 465 35.65 -7.74 3.31
N ALA A 466 35.09 -8.92 3.02
CA ALA A 466 35.59 -9.73 1.92
C ALA A 466 34.54 -10.60 1.22
N THR A 467 34.85 -11.01 -0.01
CA THR A 467 34.13 -12.10 -0.68
C THR A 467 34.70 -13.47 -0.25
N PRO A 468 33.89 -14.51 0.01
CA PRO A 468 34.35 -15.79 0.58
C PRO A 468 35.55 -16.40 -0.15
N GLY A 469 35.48 -16.56 -1.48
CA GLY A 469 36.57 -17.17 -2.24
C GLY A 469 37.89 -16.40 -2.13
N ARG A 470 37.85 -15.06 -2.21
CA ARG A 470 39.06 -14.23 -2.08
C ARG A 470 39.63 -14.26 -0.66
N LEU A 471 38.77 -14.27 0.37
CA LEU A 471 39.21 -14.40 1.75
C LEU A 471 39.92 -15.74 1.95
N LEU A 472 39.33 -16.82 1.44
CA LEU A 472 39.93 -18.16 1.50
C LEU A 472 41.29 -18.22 0.80
N ASP A 473 41.45 -17.57 -0.35
CA ASP A 473 42.74 -17.47 -1.05
C ASP A 473 43.80 -16.80 -0.18
N LEU A 474 43.46 -15.74 0.56
CA LEU A 474 44.39 -15.06 1.46
C LEU A 474 44.77 -15.93 2.67
N LEU A 475 43.81 -16.68 3.22
CA LEU A 475 44.05 -17.61 4.32
C LEU A 475 44.95 -18.78 3.90
N ARG A 476 44.69 -19.38 2.74
CA ARG A 476 45.48 -20.50 2.20
C ARG A 476 46.93 -20.10 1.89
N ASN A 477 47.14 -18.86 1.47
CA ASN A 477 48.47 -18.33 1.21
C ASN A 477 49.14 -17.71 2.46
N HIS A 478 48.52 -17.83 3.64
CA HIS A 478 49.00 -17.27 4.90
C HIS A 478 49.27 -15.75 4.85
N LEU A 479 48.53 -15.03 4.01
CA LEU A 479 48.63 -13.57 3.90
C LEU A 479 47.78 -12.86 4.96
N VAL A 480 46.77 -13.56 5.49
CA VAL A 480 45.90 -13.11 6.58
C VAL A 480 45.69 -14.30 7.53
N VAL A 481 45.52 -14.02 8.82
CA VAL A 481 45.16 -14.99 9.87
C VAL A 481 43.92 -14.49 10.63
N LEU A 482 43.15 -15.38 11.27
CA LEU A 482 41.88 -15.07 11.95
C LEU A 482 41.85 -15.58 13.40
N ASN A 483 42.98 -15.51 14.09
CA ASN A 483 43.13 -16.15 15.40
C ASN A 483 42.28 -15.47 16.49
N GLN A 484 42.13 -14.14 16.41
CA GLN A 484 41.39 -13.34 17.40
C GLN A 484 40.03 -12.81 16.90
N THR A 485 39.55 -13.28 15.74
CA THR A 485 38.29 -12.82 15.18
C THR A 485 37.11 -13.41 15.96
N ASN A 486 36.40 -12.59 16.74
CA ASN A 486 35.24 -13.04 17.53
C ASN A 486 33.90 -12.47 17.01
N TYR A 487 33.92 -11.54 16.04
CA TYR A 487 32.69 -11.00 15.45
C TYR A 487 32.62 -11.35 13.97
N ILE A 488 31.58 -12.05 13.54
CA ILE A 488 31.42 -12.42 12.13
C ILE A 488 30.02 -12.16 11.61
N VAL A 489 29.96 -11.54 10.42
CA VAL A 489 28.73 -11.22 9.72
C VAL A 489 28.72 -11.92 8.37
N LEU A 490 27.63 -12.63 8.08
CA LEU A 490 27.32 -13.23 6.78
C LEU A 490 26.16 -12.45 6.15
N ASP A 491 26.43 -11.50 5.24
CA ASP A 491 25.37 -10.75 4.56
C ASP A 491 24.98 -11.41 3.23
N GLU A 492 23.68 -11.48 2.96
CA GLU A 492 23.09 -12.21 1.83
C GLU A 492 23.53 -13.68 1.76
N ALA A 493 23.35 -14.40 2.88
CA ALA A 493 23.76 -15.81 3.02
C ALA A 493 23.07 -16.76 2.05
N ASP A 494 21.81 -16.51 1.70
CA ASP A 494 21.10 -17.21 0.63
C ASP A 494 21.86 -17.11 -0.70
N ARG A 495 22.28 -15.90 -1.09
CA ARG A 495 23.06 -15.69 -2.32
C ARG A 495 24.43 -16.32 -2.27
N MET A 496 25.10 -16.34 -1.12
CA MET A 496 26.39 -17.04 -0.99
C MET A 496 26.26 -18.52 -1.33
N ILE A 497 25.15 -19.14 -0.92
CA ILE A 497 24.87 -20.54 -1.23
C ILE A 497 24.51 -20.72 -2.71
N ASP A 498 23.69 -19.83 -3.27
CA ASP A 498 23.33 -19.86 -4.70
C ASP A 498 24.55 -19.74 -5.63
N GLU A 499 25.54 -18.95 -5.23
CA GLU A 499 26.80 -18.76 -5.95
C GLU A 499 27.82 -19.89 -5.69
N GLY A 500 27.49 -20.84 -4.80
CA GLY A 500 28.31 -22.02 -4.53
C GLY A 500 29.42 -21.81 -3.49
N PHE A 501 29.39 -20.72 -2.72
CA PHE A 501 30.40 -20.40 -1.70
C PHE A 501 30.23 -21.15 -0.37
N GLU A 502 29.33 -22.13 -0.28
CA GLU A 502 29.03 -22.86 0.96
C GLU A 502 30.28 -23.50 1.59
N GLN A 503 31.12 -24.15 0.76
CA GLN A 503 32.37 -24.77 1.23
C GLN A 503 33.41 -23.73 1.63
N ASP A 504 33.48 -22.62 0.89
CA ASP A 504 34.43 -21.55 1.16
C ASP A 504 34.12 -20.88 2.50
N VAL A 505 32.86 -20.51 2.73
CA VAL A 505 32.37 -19.98 4.01
C VAL A 505 32.64 -20.98 5.13
N SER A 506 32.34 -22.26 4.92
CA SER A 506 32.57 -23.29 5.93
C SER A 506 34.05 -23.42 6.33
N THR A 507 34.95 -23.27 5.35
CA THR A 507 36.40 -23.35 5.56
C THR A 507 36.93 -22.13 6.30
N VAL A 508 36.48 -20.92 5.91
CA VAL A 508 36.82 -19.67 6.62
C VAL A 508 36.38 -19.75 8.08
N MET A 509 35.14 -20.15 8.34
CA MET A 509 34.58 -20.28 9.69
C MET A 509 35.34 -21.31 10.55
N GLY A 510 35.92 -22.35 9.92
CA GLY A 510 36.74 -23.35 10.60
C GLY A 510 38.18 -22.92 10.84
N ALA A 511 38.67 -21.89 10.15
CA ALA A 511 40.01 -21.33 10.34
C ALA A 511 40.08 -20.30 11.49
N MET A 512 38.93 -19.92 12.06
CA MET A 512 38.86 -18.96 13.17
C MET A 512 39.30 -19.59 14.49
N GLY A 513 40.09 -18.86 15.28
CA GLY A 513 40.57 -19.32 16.60
C GLY A 513 39.60 -19.10 17.77
N SER A 514 38.47 -18.43 17.51
CA SER A 514 37.45 -18.07 18.51
C SER A 514 36.69 -19.29 19.06
N LEU A 515 36.38 -19.28 20.35
CA LEU A 515 35.56 -20.32 20.98
C LEU A 515 34.08 -20.17 20.61
N MET A 516 33.43 -21.31 20.37
CA MET A 516 31.98 -21.40 20.24
C MET A 516 31.31 -21.37 21.61
N LYS A 517 30.08 -20.87 21.66
CA LYS A 517 29.22 -20.94 22.85
C LYS A 517 28.79 -22.39 23.13
N SER A 518 28.32 -22.65 24.36
CA SER A 518 27.72 -23.94 24.75
C SER A 518 26.56 -24.33 23.82
N GLU A 519 26.29 -25.63 23.73
CA GLU A 519 25.12 -26.15 23.01
C GLU A 519 23.84 -26.11 23.86
N GLU A 520 23.99 -25.94 25.19
CA GLU A 520 22.87 -25.88 26.12
C GLU A 520 22.24 -24.48 26.14
N GLU A 521 20.96 -24.39 25.78
CA GLU A 521 20.27 -23.09 25.62
C GLU A 521 20.21 -22.29 26.93
N GLU A 522 19.98 -22.95 28.06
CA GLU A 522 19.89 -22.30 29.38
C GLU A 522 21.22 -21.68 29.84
N GLU A 523 22.36 -22.28 29.49
CA GLU A 523 23.68 -21.74 29.82
C GLU A 523 23.96 -20.49 28.97
N VAL A 524 23.63 -20.55 27.67
CA VAL A 524 23.80 -19.42 26.74
C VAL A 524 22.90 -18.24 27.14
N GLU A 525 21.68 -18.51 27.62
CA GLU A 525 20.78 -17.46 28.11
C GLU A 525 21.29 -16.81 29.40
N LYS A 526 21.73 -17.60 30.39
CA LYS A 526 22.32 -17.07 31.64
C LYS A 526 23.58 -16.25 31.36
N GLU A 527 24.47 -16.74 30.49
CA GLU A 527 25.66 -16.01 30.07
C GLU A 527 25.30 -14.68 29.38
N ALA A 528 24.26 -14.66 28.54
CA ALA A 528 23.81 -13.44 27.86
C ALA A 528 23.15 -12.42 28.81
N GLU A 529 22.59 -12.87 29.95
CA GLU A 529 22.07 -12.01 31.01
C GLU A 529 23.18 -11.45 31.92
N GLU A 530 24.23 -12.25 32.19
CA GLU A 530 25.38 -11.85 33.02
C GLU A 530 26.40 -10.99 32.26
N THR A 531 26.48 -11.14 30.93
CA THR A 531 27.43 -10.41 30.11
C THR A 531 26.96 -8.97 29.85
N GLU A 532 27.39 -8.02 30.68
CA GLU A 532 27.17 -6.58 30.45
C GLU A 532 28.06 -6.00 29.32
N SER A 533 29.13 -6.70 28.92
CA SER A 533 30.11 -6.20 27.95
C SER A 533 30.19 -7.04 26.68
N LEU A 534 30.12 -6.37 25.52
CA LEU A 534 30.33 -6.93 24.17
C LEU A 534 31.64 -7.71 23.97
N THR A 535 32.60 -7.59 24.88
CA THR A 535 33.89 -8.27 24.84
C THR A 535 33.82 -9.68 25.45
N SER A 536 32.80 -10.45 25.06
CA SER A 536 32.72 -11.86 25.45
C SER A 536 33.87 -12.66 24.84
N LYS A 537 34.28 -13.74 25.53
CA LYS A 537 35.29 -14.69 25.05
C LYS A 537 34.79 -15.47 23.82
N TYR A 538 33.48 -15.57 23.65
CA TYR A 538 32.86 -16.39 22.62
C TYR A 538 32.60 -15.62 21.33
N ARG A 539 32.54 -16.36 20.22
CA ARG A 539 32.18 -15.82 18.91
C ARG A 539 30.73 -15.37 18.87
N THR A 540 30.49 -14.17 18.34
CA THR A 540 29.17 -13.69 17.92
C THR A 540 29.02 -13.86 16.42
N THR A 541 28.03 -14.65 16.01
CA THR A 541 27.77 -14.95 14.59
C THR A 541 26.44 -14.32 14.16
N ILE A 542 26.50 -13.43 13.17
CA ILE A 542 25.35 -12.71 12.63
C ILE A 542 25.14 -13.12 11.19
N MET A 543 23.92 -13.48 10.82
CA MET A 543 23.58 -13.88 9.46
C MET A 543 22.39 -13.06 8.96
N PHE A 544 22.56 -12.38 7.83
CA PHE A 544 21.48 -11.71 7.12
C PHE A 544 21.13 -12.44 5.83
N SER A 545 19.84 -12.66 5.63
CA SER A 545 19.31 -13.35 4.45
C SER A 545 17.98 -12.73 4.02
N ALA A 546 17.59 -12.88 2.76
CA ALA A 546 16.22 -12.56 2.35
C ALA A 546 15.27 -13.73 2.64
N THR A 547 15.79 -14.96 2.67
CA THR A 547 15.00 -16.19 2.83
C THR A 547 15.64 -17.17 3.83
N MET A 548 14.83 -18.09 4.36
CA MET A 548 15.28 -19.24 5.16
C MET A 548 15.14 -20.53 4.37
N ALA A 549 15.88 -20.63 3.26
CA ALA A 549 15.97 -21.90 2.53
C ALA A 549 16.66 -22.98 3.40
N PRO A 550 16.37 -24.28 3.20
CA PRO A 550 16.93 -25.36 4.03
C PRO A 550 18.47 -25.36 4.12
N LYS A 551 19.15 -24.92 3.06
CA LYS A 551 20.61 -24.79 3.06
C LYS A 551 21.12 -23.66 3.96
N VAL A 552 20.43 -22.53 4.00
CA VAL A 552 20.74 -21.41 4.90
C VAL A 552 20.52 -21.85 6.36
N GLU A 553 19.44 -22.59 6.62
CA GLU A 553 19.16 -23.17 7.93
C GLU A 553 20.25 -24.17 8.36
N ALA A 554 20.73 -25.02 7.44
CA ALA A 554 21.83 -25.94 7.71
C ALA A 554 23.13 -25.20 8.07
N LEU A 555 23.44 -24.12 7.35
CA LEU A 555 24.58 -23.26 7.66
C LEU A 555 24.44 -22.62 9.05
N ALA A 556 23.25 -22.12 9.38
CA ALA A 556 22.94 -21.53 10.68
C ALA A 556 23.15 -22.53 11.82
N LYS A 557 22.55 -23.72 11.71
CA LYS A 557 22.67 -24.79 12.73
C LYS A 557 24.11 -25.20 12.98
N ARG A 558 24.95 -25.20 11.93
CA ARG A 558 26.36 -25.57 12.05
C ARG A 558 27.18 -24.53 12.81
N TYR A 559 26.96 -23.24 12.53
CA TYR A 559 27.87 -22.17 12.94
C TYR A 559 27.34 -21.19 13.98
N MET A 560 26.06 -21.27 14.32
CA MET A 560 25.40 -20.41 15.29
C MET A 560 24.92 -21.23 16.49
N ARG A 561 24.72 -20.57 17.63
CA ARG A 561 24.17 -21.18 18.86
C ARG A 561 23.03 -20.31 19.40
N CYS A 562 21.87 -20.94 19.65
CA CYS A 562 20.68 -20.28 20.20
C CYS A 562 20.32 -18.97 19.48
N ALA A 563 20.44 -18.95 18.15
CA ALA A 563 20.36 -17.73 17.38
C ALA A 563 18.96 -17.11 17.42
N VAL A 564 18.88 -15.81 17.68
CA VAL A 564 17.62 -15.06 17.64
C VAL A 564 17.29 -14.75 16.19
N GLN A 565 16.15 -15.26 15.71
CA GLN A 565 15.68 -14.99 14.36
C GLN A 565 14.76 -13.77 14.37
N VAL A 566 15.18 -12.72 13.67
CA VAL A 566 14.44 -11.47 13.47
C VAL A 566 13.95 -11.42 12.04
N THR A 567 12.64 -11.44 11.83
CA THR A 567 12.00 -11.35 10.50
C THR A 567 11.26 -10.03 10.40
N ILE A 568 11.56 -9.26 9.36
CA ILE A 568 10.86 -8.00 9.07
C ILE A 568 9.87 -8.22 7.92
N GLY A 569 8.61 -7.90 8.18
CA GLY A 569 7.50 -8.19 7.29
C GLY A 569 7.14 -9.66 7.28
N THR A 570 6.19 -10.04 6.42
CA THR A 570 5.91 -11.46 6.17
C THR A 570 6.99 -12.04 5.25
N SER A 571 7.51 -13.23 5.57
CA SER A 571 8.58 -13.93 4.79
C SER A 571 8.22 -14.19 3.32
N THR A 572 6.94 -13.98 2.98
CA THR A 572 6.35 -14.09 1.66
C THR A 572 5.93 -12.74 1.05
N ALA A 573 6.00 -11.66 1.83
CA ALA A 573 5.72 -10.30 1.40
C ALA A 573 6.94 -9.69 0.73
N ALA A 574 7.48 -10.35 -0.29
CA ALA A 574 8.21 -9.67 -1.35
C ALA A 574 7.38 -8.51 -1.98
N ASN A 575 6.08 -8.42 -1.70
CA ASN A 575 5.10 -7.85 -2.62
C ASN A 575 4.15 -6.77 -2.07
N GLU A 576 4.43 -6.14 -0.92
CA GLU A 576 3.79 -4.85 -0.58
C GLU A 576 4.57 -3.65 -1.09
N VAL A 577 5.51 -3.88 -2.00
CA VAL A 577 5.78 -2.86 -3.00
C VAL A 577 4.70 -3.01 -4.05
N GLU A 578 3.95 -1.95 -4.33
CA GLU A 578 2.97 -1.86 -5.41
C GLU A 578 3.69 -1.88 -6.77
N ILE A 579 4.37 -3.00 -7.08
CA ILE A 579 4.93 -3.26 -8.39
C ILE A 579 3.79 -3.79 -9.24
N LYS A 580 3.30 -2.94 -10.14
CA LYS A 580 2.36 -3.36 -11.17
C LYS A 580 3.08 -4.28 -12.13
N GLN A 581 2.60 -5.51 -12.26
CA GLN A 581 3.20 -6.52 -13.12
C GLN A 581 2.30 -6.76 -14.33
N ILE A 582 2.85 -6.59 -15.53
CA ILE A 582 2.15 -6.84 -16.79
C ILE A 582 2.87 -7.97 -17.53
N ILE A 583 2.15 -9.05 -17.79
CA ILE A 583 2.66 -10.20 -18.52
C ILE A 583 2.10 -10.18 -19.93
N ASN A 584 2.98 -10.17 -20.92
CA ASN A 584 2.63 -10.21 -22.33
C ASN A 584 3.12 -11.53 -22.94
N MET A 585 2.19 -12.42 -23.29
CA MET A 585 2.52 -13.65 -23.99
C MET A 585 2.69 -13.34 -25.48
N ILE A 586 3.90 -13.53 -26.00
CA ILE A 586 4.24 -13.18 -27.40
C ILE A 586 5.15 -14.24 -28.01
N ARG A 587 5.34 -14.16 -29.32
CA ARG A 587 6.33 -14.98 -30.04
C ARG A 587 7.70 -14.29 -30.02
N GLU A 588 8.77 -15.08 -30.14
CA GLU A 588 10.16 -14.58 -30.08
C GLU A 588 10.44 -13.46 -31.09
N ASN A 589 9.91 -13.58 -32.30
CA ASN A 589 10.08 -12.59 -33.37
C ASN A 589 9.37 -11.25 -33.09
N GLN A 590 8.41 -11.21 -32.16
CA GLN A 590 7.68 -9.99 -31.80
C GLN A 590 8.35 -9.21 -30.67
N LYS A 591 9.30 -9.83 -29.94
CA LYS A 591 9.98 -9.20 -28.80
C LYS A 591 10.63 -7.85 -29.14
N PRO A 592 11.37 -7.67 -30.26
CA PRO A 592 12.00 -6.39 -30.58
C PRO A 592 10.96 -5.27 -30.76
N ALA A 593 9.89 -5.53 -31.53
CA ALA A 593 8.85 -4.55 -31.78
C ALA A 593 8.07 -4.19 -30.50
N MET A 594 7.85 -5.17 -29.62
CA MET A 594 7.18 -4.95 -28.33
C MET A 594 8.05 -4.14 -27.36
N LEU A 595 9.35 -4.44 -27.26
CA LEU A 595 10.28 -3.68 -26.43
C LEU A 595 10.27 -2.19 -26.79
N GLN A 596 10.24 -1.88 -28.08
CA GLN A 596 10.23 -0.50 -28.57
C GLN A 596 8.93 0.23 -28.18
N LYS A 597 7.79 -0.44 -28.31
CA LYS A 597 6.49 0.10 -27.86
C LYS A 597 6.50 0.34 -26.35
N VAL A 598 7.07 -0.59 -25.58
CA VAL A 598 7.19 -0.48 -24.13
C VAL A 598 8.05 0.72 -23.73
N ILE A 599 9.23 0.90 -24.33
CA ILE A 599 10.13 2.01 -23.99
C ILE A 599 9.54 3.37 -24.38
N ARG A 600 8.80 3.46 -25.50
CA ARG A 600 8.18 4.72 -25.94
C ARG A 600 6.98 5.17 -25.10
N ASN A 601 6.22 4.22 -24.56
CA ASN A 601 4.95 4.49 -23.90
C ASN A 601 5.05 4.61 -22.37
N ASN A 602 6.23 4.36 -21.80
CA ASN A 602 6.42 4.31 -20.35
C ASN A 602 7.54 5.27 -19.93
N GLU A 603 7.56 5.58 -18.63
CA GLU A 603 8.56 6.48 -18.06
C GLU A 603 9.93 5.81 -17.90
N LEU A 604 10.98 6.61 -18.12
CA LEU A 604 12.38 6.26 -17.93
C LEU A 604 12.86 6.88 -16.60
N PRO A 605 13.91 6.34 -15.94
CA PRO A 605 14.86 5.33 -16.40
C PRO A 605 14.36 3.88 -16.34
N ALA A 606 14.83 3.05 -17.29
CA ALA A 606 14.40 1.65 -17.44
C ALA A 606 15.57 0.65 -17.46
N ILE A 607 15.34 -0.56 -16.92
CA ILE A 607 16.27 -1.69 -17.03
C ILE A 607 15.64 -2.78 -17.88
N VAL A 608 16.38 -3.24 -18.90
CA VAL A 608 15.99 -4.34 -19.79
C VAL A 608 16.85 -5.56 -19.48
N PHE A 609 16.22 -6.64 -19.05
CA PHE A 609 16.91 -7.88 -18.71
C PHE A 609 16.87 -8.90 -19.84
N CYS A 610 18.05 -9.41 -20.19
CA CYS A 610 18.24 -10.50 -21.14
C CYS A 610 18.99 -11.67 -20.47
N ASN A 611 18.84 -12.88 -21.00
CA ASN A 611 19.54 -14.05 -20.43
C ASN A 611 20.97 -14.21 -20.96
N LYS A 612 21.18 -13.97 -22.25
CA LYS A 612 22.46 -14.18 -22.95
C LYS A 612 23.18 -12.86 -23.22
N LYS A 613 24.50 -12.90 -23.40
CA LYS A 613 25.30 -11.67 -23.64
C LYS A 613 25.09 -11.15 -25.05
N GLU A 614 24.96 -12.06 -26.01
CA GLU A 614 24.78 -11.77 -27.43
C GLU A 614 23.45 -11.05 -27.65
N THR A 615 22.41 -11.41 -26.87
CA THR A 615 21.11 -10.74 -26.92
C THR A 615 21.15 -9.34 -26.31
N VAL A 616 21.95 -9.12 -25.24
CA VAL A 616 22.20 -7.76 -24.71
C VAL A 616 22.78 -6.85 -25.79
N ASP A 617 23.79 -7.31 -26.53
CA ASP A 617 24.42 -6.50 -27.58
C ASP A 617 23.49 -6.27 -28.78
N ALA A 618 22.68 -7.25 -29.14
CA ALA A 618 21.70 -7.11 -30.21
C ALA A 618 20.60 -6.11 -29.83
N VAL A 619 20.06 -6.22 -28.62
CA VAL A 619 19.03 -5.31 -28.10
C VAL A 619 19.58 -3.89 -27.93
N ALA A 620 20.78 -3.73 -27.37
CA ALA A 620 21.42 -2.42 -27.23
C ALA A 620 21.64 -1.75 -28.59
N ARG A 621 22.12 -2.47 -29.61
CA ARG A 621 22.24 -1.95 -30.98
C ARG A 621 20.88 -1.54 -31.56
N ALA A 622 19.86 -2.38 -31.41
CA ALA A 622 18.52 -2.07 -31.90
C ALA A 622 17.90 -0.82 -31.23
N LEU A 623 18.18 -0.59 -29.95
CA LEU A 623 17.75 0.62 -29.23
C LEU A 623 18.54 1.85 -29.66
N HIS A 624 19.85 1.69 -29.86
CA HIS A 624 20.73 2.77 -30.35
C HIS A 624 20.34 3.24 -31.75
N ASP A 625 20.01 2.31 -32.67
CA ASP A 625 19.52 2.62 -34.02
C ASP A 625 18.22 3.45 -33.99
N GLN A 626 17.44 3.31 -32.91
CA GLN A 626 16.22 4.08 -32.67
C GLN A 626 16.43 5.37 -31.88
N ARG A 627 17.69 5.78 -31.69
CA ARG A 627 18.09 6.99 -30.96
C ARG A 627 17.69 6.97 -29.48
N VAL A 628 17.53 5.79 -28.89
CA VAL A 628 17.36 5.64 -27.44
C VAL A 628 18.75 5.63 -26.80
N ARG A 629 18.95 6.45 -25.77
CA ARG A 629 20.20 6.49 -25.00
C ARG A 629 20.26 5.24 -24.11
N CYS A 630 20.95 4.20 -24.59
CA CYS A 630 21.12 2.97 -23.84
C CYS A 630 22.58 2.57 -23.61
N VAL A 631 22.84 1.90 -22.49
CA VAL A 631 24.13 1.30 -22.15
C VAL A 631 23.97 -0.21 -21.90
N ALA A 632 24.96 -0.99 -22.34
CA ALA A 632 24.96 -2.45 -22.22
C ALA A 632 25.86 -2.92 -21.07
N LEU A 633 25.35 -3.84 -20.25
CA LEU A 633 26.03 -4.41 -19.10
C LEU A 633 26.06 -5.95 -19.21
N ARG A 634 27.21 -6.48 -19.64
CA ARG A 634 27.43 -7.91 -19.91
C ARG A 634 28.72 -8.41 -19.26
N SER A 635 28.82 -9.70 -18.98
CA SER A 635 30.06 -10.26 -18.40
C SER A 635 31.16 -10.36 -19.47
N GLY A 636 32.30 -9.73 -19.21
CA GLY A 636 33.38 -9.52 -20.19
C GLY A 636 33.79 -8.05 -20.33
N LEU A 637 32.97 -7.11 -19.81
CA LEU A 637 33.40 -5.74 -19.57
C LEU A 637 34.44 -5.70 -18.44
N SER A 638 35.43 -4.82 -18.56
CA SER A 638 36.34 -4.52 -17.46
C SER A 638 35.57 -3.87 -16.30
N GLN A 639 36.10 -3.99 -15.08
CA GLN A 639 35.45 -3.44 -13.89
C GLN A 639 35.26 -1.92 -14.00
N GLU A 640 36.27 -1.19 -14.49
CA GLU A 640 36.22 0.26 -14.69
C GLU A 640 35.13 0.66 -15.70
N GLN A 641 35.01 -0.08 -16.82
CA GLN A 641 33.92 0.13 -17.78
C GLN A 641 32.54 -0.14 -17.17
N ARG A 642 32.43 -1.15 -16.29
CA ARG A 642 31.18 -1.50 -15.61
C ARG A 642 30.76 -0.38 -14.66
N GLU A 643 31.69 0.13 -13.86
CA GLU A 643 31.43 1.22 -12.90
C GLU A 643 31.05 2.51 -13.63
N LYS A 644 31.78 2.87 -14.70
CA LYS A 644 31.44 4.00 -15.55
C LYS A 644 30.05 3.89 -16.19
N ALA A 645 29.70 2.72 -16.75
CA ALA A 645 28.39 2.49 -17.34
C ALA A 645 27.24 2.67 -16.34
N LEU A 646 27.46 2.29 -15.07
CA LEU A 646 26.48 2.45 -14.00
C LEU A 646 26.39 3.89 -13.51
N GLU A 647 27.52 4.58 -13.42
CA GLU A 647 27.57 6.01 -13.08
C GLU A 647 26.88 6.86 -14.15
N ASP A 648 27.13 6.58 -15.43
CA ASP A 648 26.47 7.23 -16.57
C ASP A 648 24.94 6.99 -16.57
N PHE A 649 24.51 5.78 -16.18
CA PHE A 649 23.08 5.49 -16.02
C PHE A 649 22.47 6.23 -14.82
N ARG A 650 23.16 6.28 -13.67
CA ARG A 650 22.69 6.97 -12.45
C ARG A 650 22.63 8.49 -12.62
N SER A 651 23.57 9.06 -13.37
CA SER A 651 23.64 10.50 -13.66
C SER A 651 22.65 10.94 -14.75
N GLY A 652 21.94 10.01 -15.40
CA GLY A 652 20.96 10.32 -16.45
C GLY A 652 21.57 10.59 -17.83
N VAL A 653 22.84 10.23 -18.04
CA VAL A 653 23.47 10.24 -19.38
C VAL A 653 22.78 9.22 -20.29
N TYR A 654 22.48 8.03 -19.74
CA TYR A 654 21.70 6.98 -20.41
C TYR A 654 20.37 6.74 -19.71
N ASP A 655 19.30 6.59 -20.49
CA ASP A 655 17.95 6.37 -19.98
C ASP A 655 17.62 4.88 -19.80
N VAL A 656 18.31 4.00 -20.55
CA VAL A 656 18.04 2.57 -20.58
C VAL A 656 19.31 1.75 -20.32
N LEU A 657 19.24 0.84 -19.36
CA LEU A 657 20.30 -0.12 -19.05
C LEU A 657 19.89 -1.51 -19.54
N VAL A 658 20.61 -2.07 -20.51
CA VAL A 658 20.39 -3.45 -21.01
C VAL A 658 21.39 -4.37 -20.32
N ALA A 659 20.93 -5.34 -19.53
CA ALA A 659 21.81 -6.14 -18.67
C ALA A 659 21.47 -7.63 -18.64
N THR A 660 22.47 -8.46 -18.35
CA THR A 660 22.26 -9.87 -18.00
C THR A 660 21.99 -10.07 -16.51
N ASN A 661 21.43 -11.24 -16.15
CA ASN A 661 21.20 -11.64 -14.75
C ASN A 661 22.41 -11.45 -13.83
N VAL A 662 23.59 -11.86 -14.31
CA VAL A 662 24.83 -11.84 -13.53
C VAL A 662 25.33 -10.41 -13.35
N ALA A 663 25.22 -9.60 -14.40
CA ALA A 663 25.76 -8.25 -14.39
C ALA A 663 24.91 -7.28 -13.54
N ALA A 664 23.61 -7.53 -13.41
CA ALA A 664 22.69 -6.67 -12.67
C ALA A 664 22.45 -7.08 -11.21
N ARG A 665 22.93 -8.25 -10.77
CA ARG A 665 22.85 -8.68 -9.36
C ARG A 665 23.82 -7.90 -8.49
N GLY A 666 23.45 -7.66 -7.24
CA GLY A 666 24.26 -6.89 -6.27
C GLY A 666 24.29 -5.37 -6.51
N LEU A 667 23.72 -4.87 -7.60
CA LEU A 667 23.74 -3.44 -7.91
C LEU A 667 22.56 -2.70 -7.27
N ASP A 668 22.82 -1.84 -6.28
CA ASP A 668 21.82 -0.89 -5.79
C ASP A 668 21.69 0.26 -6.80
N ILE A 669 20.64 0.19 -7.63
CA ILE A 669 20.30 1.22 -8.60
C ILE A 669 19.00 1.85 -8.13
N LYS A 670 19.10 3.02 -7.49
CA LYS A 670 17.96 3.77 -6.96
C LYS A 670 17.22 4.48 -8.11
N GLY A 671 15.89 4.57 -8.02
CA GLY A 671 15.08 5.41 -8.91
C GLY A 671 14.69 4.79 -10.27
N VAL A 672 14.79 3.47 -10.44
CA VAL A 672 14.32 2.79 -11.65
C VAL A 672 12.79 2.74 -11.65
N LYS A 673 12.16 3.28 -12.68
CA LYS A 673 10.69 3.29 -12.80
C LYS A 673 10.17 2.04 -13.50
N LEU A 674 10.84 1.63 -14.57
CA LEU A 674 10.43 0.52 -15.43
C LEU A 674 11.45 -0.61 -15.42
N VAL A 675 10.99 -1.83 -15.18
CA VAL A 675 11.76 -3.06 -15.42
C VAL A 675 11.11 -3.83 -16.57
N VAL A 676 11.90 -4.18 -17.59
CA VAL A 676 11.45 -5.00 -18.71
C VAL A 676 12.20 -6.33 -18.70
N ASN A 677 11.48 -7.42 -18.48
CA ASN A 677 12.02 -8.76 -18.71
C ASN A 677 11.86 -9.08 -20.20
N TYR A 678 12.91 -8.87 -20.98
CA TYR A 678 12.92 -9.20 -22.41
C TYR A 678 12.97 -10.72 -22.63
N ASP A 679 13.78 -11.41 -21.81
CA ASP A 679 13.78 -12.87 -21.68
C ASP A 679 13.36 -13.23 -20.25
N MET A 680 12.52 -14.24 -20.06
CA MET A 680 12.19 -14.71 -18.71
C MET A 680 13.39 -15.40 -18.05
N PRO A 681 13.62 -15.22 -16.74
CA PRO A 681 14.70 -15.90 -16.04
C PRO A 681 14.41 -17.41 -15.87
N SER A 682 15.43 -18.17 -15.50
CA SER A 682 15.33 -19.63 -15.30
C SER A 682 14.57 -20.04 -14.03
N SER A 683 14.41 -19.15 -13.05
CA SER A 683 13.71 -19.42 -11.78
C SER A 683 12.88 -18.21 -11.33
N ILE A 684 11.87 -18.47 -10.50
CA ILE A 684 10.98 -17.41 -9.98
C ILE A 684 11.72 -16.46 -9.03
N GLU A 685 12.70 -16.94 -8.28
CA GLU A 685 13.51 -16.12 -7.38
C GLU A 685 14.27 -15.03 -8.16
N TYR A 686 14.81 -15.40 -9.32
CA TYR A 686 15.46 -14.44 -10.20
C TYR A 686 14.48 -13.47 -10.83
N TYR A 687 13.26 -13.88 -11.13
CA TYR A 687 12.20 -12.98 -11.55
C TYR A 687 11.89 -11.94 -10.47
N ILE A 688 11.71 -12.37 -9.22
CA ILE A 688 11.47 -11.49 -8.07
C ILE A 688 12.64 -10.51 -7.89
N HIS A 689 13.89 -10.96 -8.01
CA HIS A 689 15.06 -10.10 -7.92
C HIS A 689 15.17 -9.04 -9.03
N ARG A 690 14.67 -9.33 -10.23
CA ARG A 690 14.63 -8.38 -11.35
C ARG A 690 13.56 -7.33 -11.15
N ILE A 691 12.33 -7.73 -10.84
CA ILE A 691 11.24 -6.78 -10.62
C ILE A 691 11.50 -5.91 -9.38
N GLY A 692 12.17 -6.46 -8.35
CA GLY A 692 12.62 -5.71 -7.17
C GLY A 692 13.73 -4.67 -7.42
N ARG A 693 14.11 -4.43 -8.68
CA ARG A 693 14.90 -3.24 -9.08
C ARG A 693 14.04 -1.98 -9.20
N THR A 694 12.73 -2.12 -9.40
CA THR A 694 11.77 -1.02 -9.31
C THR A 694 11.02 -1.05 -7.96
N GLY A 695 10.38 0.06 -7.61
CA GLY A 695 9.55 0.21 -6.42
C GLY A 695 10.28 0.13 -5.07
N ARG A 696 11.57 0.48 -5.02
CA ARG A 696 12.30 0.60 -3.75
C ARG A 696 11.84 1.86 -2.99
N ALA A 697 11.82 1.79 -1.66
CA ALA A 697 11.48 2.90 -0.75
C ALA A 697 10.06 3.49 -0.91
N GLY A 698 9.06 2.64 -1.20
CA GLY A 698 7.64 3.04 -1.21
C GLY A 698 7.13 3.67 -2.51
N ALA A 699 7.98 3.82 -3.53
CA ALA A 699 7.54 4.24 -4.86
C ALA A 699 6.79 3.10 -5.58
N SER A 700 5.77 3.43 -6.39
CA SER A 700 5.12 2.46 -7.26
C SER A 700 6.03 2.12 -8.46
N GLY A 701 6.12 0.84 -8.78
CA GLY A 701 7.00 0.33 -9.83
C GLY A 701 6.23 -0.35 -10.96
N LEU A 702 6.76 -0.33 -12.19
CA LEU A 702 6.18 -1.07 -13.31
C LEU A 702 7.16 -2.15 -13.78
N ALA A 703 6.70 -3.40 -13.81
CA ALA A 703 7.43 -4.53 -14.38
C ALA A 703 6.66 -5.12 -15.56
N ILE A 704 7.26 -5.12 -16.75
CA ILE A 704 6.68 -5.70 -17.96
C ILE A 704 7.51 -6.91 -18.37
N SER A 705 6.85 -8.06 -18.54
CA SER A 705 7.52 -9.31 -18.87
C SER A 705 7.02 -9.87 -20.19
N LEU A 706 7.97 -10.14 -21.09
CA LEU A 706 7.72 -10.75 -22.39
C LEU A 706 7.90 -12.25 -22.26
N VAL A 707 6.79 -12.98 -22.27
CA VAL A 707 6.76 -14.42 -22.02
C VAL A 707 6.54 -15.16 -23.33
N THR A 708 7.29 -16.23 -23.53
CA THR A 708 7.18 -17.10 -24.71
C THR A 708 6.85 -18.53 -24.33
N GLU A 709 6.48 -19.36 -25.30
CA GLU A 709 6.20 -20.79 -25.09
C GLU A 709 7.43 -21.57 -24.60
N ALA A 710 8.66 -21.08 -24.87
CA ALA A 710 9.89 -21.68 -24.37
C ALA A 710 10.05 -21.55 -22.85
N ASP A 711 9.32 -20.62 -22.21
CA ASP A 711 9.39 -20.34 -20.78
C ASP A 711 8.36 -21.16 -19.97
N SER A 712 7.73 -22.17 -20.60
CA SER A 712 6.61 -22.94 -20.03
C SER A 712 6.89 -23.59 -18.68
N ALA A 713 8.16 -23.91 -18.39
CA ALA A 713 8.59 -24.48 -17.12
C ALA A 713 8.34 -23.54 -15.92
N LEU A 714 8.42 -22.23 -16.14
CA LEU A 714 8.24 -21.22 -15.09
C LEU A 714 6.76 -20.85 -14.85
N PHE A 715 5.86 -21.23 -15.77
CA PHE A 715 4.47 -20.75 -15.74
C PHE A 715 3.71 -21.12 -14.46
N PRO A 716 3.81 -22.35 -13.90
CA PRO A 716 3.09 -22.70 -12.68
C PRO A 716 3.47 -21.79 -11.50
N GLU A 717 4.77 -21.66 -11.23
CA GLU A 717 5.31 -20.81 -10.17
C GLU A 717 4.97 -19.33 -10.38
N LEU A 718 5.04 -18.85 -11.64
CA LEU A 718 4.69 -17.48 -11.98
C LEU A 718 3.21 -17.18 -11.76
N VAL A 719 2.30 -18.08 -12.15
CA VAL A 719 0.85 -17.92 -11.94
C VAL A 719 0.52 -17.92 -10.45
N GLU A 720 1.10 -18.84 -9.68
CA GLU A 720 0.94 -18.87 -8.23
C GLU A 720 1.43 -17.55 -7.59
N PHE A 721 2.59 -17.06 -8.03
CA PHE A 721 3.13 -15.78 -7.58
C PHE A 721 2.21 -14.60 -7.94
N LEU A 722 1.68 -14.53 -9.15
CA LEU A 722 0.77 -13.47 -9.59
C LEU A 722 -0.57 -13.51 -8.83
N ARG A 723 -1.10 -14.70 -8.52
CA ARG A 723 -2.30 -14.86 -7.69
C ARG A 723 -2.07 -14.34 -6.27
N LYS A 724 -0.94 -14.72 -5.67
CA LYS A 724 -0.55 -14.29 -4.32
C LYS A 724 -0.39 -12.77 -4.23
N THR A 725 0.05 -12.14 -5.31
CA THR A 725 0.25 -10.67 -5.41
C THR A 725 -0.97 -9.92 -5.92
N LYS A 726 -2.11 -10.60 -6.13
CA LYS A 726 -3.36 -10.04 -6.66
C LYS A 726 -3.18 -9.25 -7.96
N GLN A 727 -2.24 -9.67 -8.81
CA GLN A 727 -1.96 -9.03 -10.10
C GLN A 727 -2.87 -9.57 -11.21
N SER A 728 -3.01 -8.83 -12.31
CA SER A 728 -3.80 -9.28 -13.47
C SER A 728 -3.08 -10.40 -14.21
N ILE A 729 -3.68 -11.58 -14.27
CA ILE A 729 -3.14 -12.74 -14.98
C ILE A 729 -3.76 -12.80 -16.38
N PRO A 730 -2.94 -12.85 -17.45
CA PRO A 730 -3.47 -13.06 -18.79
C PRO A 730 -4.22 -14.40 -18.88
N PRO A 731 -5.44 -14.45 -19.44
CA PRO A 731 -6.20 -15.69 -19.59
C PRO A 731 -5.46 -16.78 -20.37
N GLU A 732 -4.57 -16.37 -21.28
CA GLU A 732 -3.73 -17.26 -22.09
C GLU A 732 -2.70 -18.02 -21.24
N LEU A 733 -2.11 -17.35 -20.23
CA LEU A 733 -1.16 -17.96 -19.31
C LEU A 733 -1.88 -18.89 -18.32
N GLU A 734 -3.02 -18.46 -17.79
CA GLU A 734 -3.78 -19.24 -16.80
C GLU A 734 -4.33 -20.56 -17.38
N ARG A 735 -4.73 -20.54 -18.66
CA ARG A 735 -5.25 -21.73 -19.36
C ARG A 735 -4.17 -22.63 -19.94
N HIS A 736 -2.90 -22.26 -19.80
CA HIS A 736 -1.79 -22.97 -20.40
C HIS A 736 -1.64 -24.39 -19.82
N ARG A 737 -1.25 -25.35 -20.68
CA ARG A 737 -1.14 -26.78 -20.33
C ARG A 737 -0.28 -27.03 -19.09
N ALA A 738 0.91 -26.44 -19.05
CA ALA A 738 1.85 -26.60 -17.94
C ALA A 738 1.27 -26.19 -16.56
N VAL A 739 0.46 -25.12 -16.53
CA VAL A 739 -0.18 -24.63 -15.30
C VAL A 739 -1.29 -25.59 -14.85
N ARG A 740 -2.05 -26.13 -15.82
CA ARG A 740 -3.13 -27.10 -15.54
C ARG A 740 -2.59 -28.43 -15.04
N GLU A 741 -1.50 -28.92 -15.63
CA GLU A 741 -0.84 -30.16 -15.20
C GLU A 741 -0.28 -30.02 -13.77
N ALA A 742 0.41 -28.92 -13.47
CA ALA A 742 0.89 -28.64 -12.11
C ALA A 742 -0.25 -28.52 -11.08
N GLY A 743 -1.36 -27.88 -11.45
CA GLY A 743 -2.56 -27.81 -10.60
C GLY A 743 -3.16 -29.19 -10.30
N GLN A 744 -3.19 -30.10 -11.27
CA GLN A 744 -3.69 -31.46 -11.09
C GLN A 744 -2.79 -32.30 -10.18
N LEU A 745 -1.46 -32.17 -10.32
CA LEU A 745 -0.50 -32.82 -9.41
C LEU A 745 -0.66 -32.33 -7.96
N SER A 746 -0.88 -31.03 -7.75
CA SER A 746 -1.09 -30.48 -6.40
C SER A 746 -2.39 -30.95 -5.74
N SER A 747 -3.44 -31.23 -6.53
CA SER A 747 -4.70 -31.79 -6.01
C SER A 747 -4.61 -33.27 -5.63
N PHE A 748 -3.64 -34.01 -6.16
CA PHE A 748 -3.40 -35.42 -5.81
C PHE A 748 -2.52 -35.59 -4.57
N ALA A 749 -1.63 -34.63 -4.27
CA ALA A 749 -0.74 -34.69 -3.11
C ALA A 749 -1.43 -34.33 -1.77
N GLY A 750 -2.71 -33.95 -1.80
CA GLY A 750 -3.45 -33.47 -0.63
C GLY A 750 -4.18 -34.55 0.20
N ASP A 751 -4.09 -35.84 -0.17
CA ASP A 751 -4.91 -36.90 0.44
C ASP A 751 -4.09 -38.13 0.94
N ASP A 752 -2.76 -38.02 1.06
CA ASP A 752 -1.89 -39.11 1.56
C ASP A 752 -1.89 -39.23 3.11
N SER A 753 -3.00 -38.88 3.77
CA SER A 753 -3.20 -39.15 5.21
C SER A 753 -4.31 -40.15 5.50
N ALA A 754 -4.70 -40.98 4.53
CA ALA A 754 -5.62 -42.10 4.73
C ALA A 754 -4.89 -43.44 4.51
N ASP A 755 -4.85 -44.26 5.57
CA ASP A 755 -4.27 -45.60 5.62
C ASP A 755 -4.62 -46.48 4.39
N PRO A 756 -3.69 -47.32 3.91
CA PRO A 756 -3.95 -48.24 2.81
C PRO A 756 -4.77 -49.42 3.32
N THR A 757 -6.10 -49.36 3.18
CA THR A 757 -6.94 -50.54 3.37
C THR A 757 -7.05 -51.33 2.06
N GLU A 758 -6.64 -52.59 2.15
CA GLU A 758 -6.73 -53.64 1.14
C GLU A 758 -7.96 -53.56 0.23
N PHE A 759 -7.74 -53.51 -1.09
CA PHE A 759 -8.74 -53.96 -2.05
C PHE A 759 -8.36 -55.35 -2.57
N LYS A 760 -9.10 -56.34 -2.09
CA LYS A 760 -9.16 -57.71 -2.61
C LYS A 760 -9.66 -57.72 -4.06
N MET A 761 -9.01 -58.54 -4.88
CA MET A 761 -9.48 -58.96 -6.20
C MET A 761 -10.90 -59.54 -6.14
N ILE A 762 -11.78 -59.04 -7.01
CA ILE A 762 -12.73 -59.83 -7.81
C ILE A 762 -12.66 -59.30 -9.23
#